data_AF-A0A3A8Z276-F1
#
_entry.id   AF-A0A3A8Z276-F1
#
_cell.length_a   1.000
_cell.length_b   1.000
_cell.length_c   1.000
_cell.angle_alpha   90.00
_cell.angle_beta   90.00
_cell.angle_gamma   90.00
#
_symmetry.space_group_name_H-M   'P 1'
#
loop_
_entity.id
_entity.type
_entity.pdbx_description
1 polymer ?
#
loop_
_entity_poly.entity_id
_entity_poly.type
_entity_poly.pdbx_seq_one_letter_code
_entity_poly.pdbx_strand_id
1 'polypeptide(L)'
;MCDYKIYGENEVVQVEKDNLEEDALFDIFLLHPERTVYIVECGKVEGIITFGDFKRYIKGKKEMGVVSISNKEKRELLNVNFTFSTVEEERNITALFEAKKSVLSIPVLDGQGKILREYHKEKPAVKKKFNTVQFLLQIYKETYLIRNNAYIILGEWNEEIANIAERLENRSIHIVKNIPVGELRQLKQQKEHFIYDFRLEFAAIVPYFYSKYGLDYIYLTDEIIHMLENIENLFAHYETVGVLDSNYFLKNRAAVNIQTLQAEKFKWNSWHSCYEYEDIEEKERAEIVYTIFPLSKNPYIKWGTFFIPVCAMLGVDSNLTYNSQRVFQINDSDIAFNIVPKLEEHGVKCILIDDVQARYTGWEEKLGIDPQQAAGMICFNSRFEEIDQQNRWGVVFKNGYTQLQDIYSDDVTFRFGERCPDDVDHELNTMYLFGPCIVWGGYVSDHESIGYLLRKKIGDKMNVRACGNGWNTIHYVIREKEFKSGDIVIVFAGDRQVYDFNHIPISNIMDALREVPDIKYHIRDLPYHCDADVTRAIAEKIFSVCAEEGYFQKDDDSTSNNRISFGIHRMRQIEVPSGLKQWLQSVEDKRVFDAKKSGAIVMNCNPFTRGHRYLIEESAKKVDVLYIFVVEENKSYFSFEDRIKMVQLGVSDLKNVVVIPSGKYIISSETLPGYFEKDVNNDLELDATQDLDLFGGVIAKAFDIIVRFAGDEPEDAVTRQYNHQMKGILPKYGVEFVEIPRKTIGEKVISASSVRKYMKSGEYGAVRELVLPQVYDYLKGHYFHV
;
A
#
# COMPACT_ATOMS: atom_id res chain seq x y z
N MET A 1 -31.90 13.93 16.80
CA MET A 1 -31.35 14.01 18.17
C MET A 1 -30.12 13.13 18.23
N CYS A 2 -29.07 13.61 18.88
CA CYS A 2 -27.83 12.84 19.05
C CYS A 2 -27.98 12.00 20.32
N ASP A 3 -28.01 10.67 20.20
CA ASP A 3 -28.13 9.80 21.36
C ASP A 3 -26.80 9.78 22.15
N TYR A 4 -26.90 9.92 23.48
CA TYR A 4 -25.75 9.94 24.39
C TYR A 4 -26.07 9.21 25.70
N LYS A 5 -25.03 8.66 26.33
CA LYS A 5 -25.07 8.05 27.66
C LYS A 5 -24.43 8.98 28.70
N ILE A 6 -24.94 8.96 29.92
CA ILE A 6 -24.38 9.72 31.05
C ILE A 6 -23.66 8.75 31.98
N TYR A 7 -22.42 9.08 32.33
CA TYR A 7 -21.61 8.38 33.33
C TYR A 7 -21.42 9.27 34.55
N GLY A 8 -21.70 8.77 35.75
CA GLY A 8 -21.39 9.48 37.00
C GLY A 8 -19.89 9.51 37.30
N GLU A 9 -19.48 10.33 38.26
CA GLU A 9 -18.07 10.49 38.70
C GLU A 9 -17.29 9.16 38.83
N ASN A 10 -17.87 8.14 39.48
CA ASN A 10 -17.23 6.84 39.70
C ASN A 10 -17.19 5.94 38.46
N GLU A 11 -17.96 6.26 37.41
CA GLU A 11 -18.01 5.52 36.15
C GLU A 11 -17.11 6.17 35.07
N VAL A 12 -16.54 7.34 35.37
CA VAL A 12 -15.58 8.03 34.52
C VAL A 12 -14.19 7.47 34.77
N VAL A 13 -13.45 7.19 33.69
CA VAL A 13 -12.10 6.64 33.79
C VAL A 13 -11.13 7.75 34.15
N GLN A 14 -10.67 7.76 35.40
CA GLN A 14 -9.72 8.74 35.93
C GLN A 14 -8.40 8.07 36.27
N VAL A 15 -7.27 8.71 35.93
CA VAL A 15 -5.91 8.26 36.25
C VAL A 15 -5.15 9.41 36.91
N GLU A 16 -4.61 9.19 38.10
CA GLU A 16 -3.73 10.16 38.75
C GLU A 16 -2.47 10.36 37.91
N LYS A 17 -2.07 11.62 37.72
CA LYS A 17 -0.94 12.02 36.88
C LYS A 17 0.37 11.33 37.27
N ASP A 18 0.58 11.09 38.57
CA ASP A 18 1.76 10.38 39.08
C ASP A 18 1.79 8.88 38.74
N ASN A 19 0.63 8.30 38.41
CA ASN A 19 0.48 6.89 38.01
C ASN A 19 0.33 6.73 36.49
N LEU A 20 0.62 7.79 35.71
CA LEU A 20 0.47 7.77 34.27
C LEU A 20 1.55 6.93 33.60
N GLU A 21 1.27 5.65 33.40
CA GLU A 21 2.15 4.69 32.74
C GLU A 21 1.52 4.10 31.47
N GLU A 22 2.36 3.77 30.48
CA GLU A 22 1.91 3.18 29.22
C GLU A 22 1.22 1.84 29.41
N ASP A 23 1.74 1.02 30.33
CA ASP A 23 1.23 -0.32 30.63
C ASP A 23 -0.19 -0.21 31.21
N ALA A 24 -0.41 0.75 32.11
CA ALA A 24 -1.73 1.03 32.69
C ALA A 24 -2.71 1.56 31.62
N LEU A 25 -2.27 2.49 30.76
CA LEU A 25 -3.11 2.99 29.67
C LEU A 25 -3.48 1.88 28.68
N PHE A 26 -2.55 0.97 28.38
CA PHE A 26 -2.83 -0.18 27.52
C PHE A 26 -3.94 -1.05 28.12
N ASP A 27 -3.83 -1.44 29.39
CA ASP A 27 -4.85 -2.24 30.09
C ASP A 27 -6.21 -1.53 30.16
N ILE A 28 -6.22 -0.21 30.41
CA ILE A 28 -7.45 0.60 30.38
C ILE A 28 -8.11 0.55 29.00
N PHE A 29 -7.35 0.83 27.93
CA PHE A 29 -7.90 0.85 26.58
C PHE A 29 -8.23 -0.54 26.04
N LEU A 30 -7.62 -1.62 26.54
CA LEU A 30 -8.02 -3.01 26.24
C LEU A 30 -9.47 -3.28 26.67
N LEU A 31 -9.93 -2.64 27.75
CA LEU A 31 -11.28 -2.80 28.28
C LEU A 31 -12.25 -1.74 27.72
N HIS A 32 -11.74 -0.54 27.46
CA HIS A 32 -12.55 0.66 27.17
C HIS A 32 -11.98 1.51 26.02
N PRO A 33 -11.83 0.96 24.79
CA PRO A 33 -11.21 1.66 23.66
C PRO A 33 -11.97 2.91 23.19
N GLU A 34 -13.24 3.03 23.54
CA GLU A 34 -14.13 4.15 23.22
C GLU A 34 -14.10 5.28 24.26
N ARG A 35 -13.65 5.01 25.50
CA ARG A 35 -13.72 5.97 26.60
C ARG A 35 -12.60 7.00 26.52
N THR A 36 -12.87 8.17 27.11
CA THR A 36 -11.85 9.20 27.36
C THR A 36 -11.25 8.93 28.73
N VAL A 37 -9.93 8.90 28.83
CA VAL A 37 -9.20 8.79 30.10
C VAL A 37 -8.88 10.19 30.58
N TYR A 38 -9.38 10.56 31.76
CA TYR A 38 -9.13 11.87 32.36
C TYR A 38 -7.92 11.78 33.29
N ILE A 39 -6.94 12.64 33.05
CA ILE A 39 -5.75 12.72 33.89
C ILE A 39 -6.02 13.76 34.96
N VAL A 40 -5.91 13.34 36.21
CA VAL A 40 -6.22 14.16 37.37
C VAL A 40 -4.98 14.38 38.23
N GLU A 41 -4.92 15.53 38.88
CA GLU A 41 -3.91 15.85 39.88
C GLU A 41 -4.64 16.46 41.08
N CYS A 42 -4.53 15.83 42.25
CA CYS A 42 -5.33 16.20 43.44
C CYS A 42 -6.85 16.21 43.18
N GLY A 43 -7.33 15.32 42.29
CA GLY A 43 -8.73 15.19 41.88
C GLY A 43 -9.22 16.24 40.86
N LYS A 44 -8.37 17.17 40.42
CA LYS A 44 -8.71 18.16 39.39
C LYS A 44 -8.27 17.65 38.01
N VAL A 45 -9.12 17.85 36.99
CA VAL A 45 -8.77 17.47 35.61
C VAL A 45 -7.66 18.37 35.07
N GLU A 46 -6.54 17.76 34.70
CA GLU A 46 -5.37 18.43 34.12
C GLU A 46 -5.24 18.16 32.61
N GLY A 47 -5.78 17.05 32.13
CA GLY A 47 -5.71 16.69 30.72
C GLY A 47 -6.57 15.47 30.40
N ILE A 48 -6.60 15.10 29.13
CA ILE A 48 -7.25 13.87 28.66
C ILE A 48 -6.32 13.07 27.76
N ILE A 49 -6.59 11.78 27.70
CA ILE A 49 -6.01 10.86 26.74
C ILE A 49 -7.15 10.08 26.12
N THR A 50 -7.32 10.21 24.81
CA THR A 50 -8.19 9.31 24.04
C THR A 50 -7.38 8.15 23.50
N PHE A 51 -8.04 7.06 23.11
CA PHE A 51 -7.37 5.96 22.41
C PHE A 51 -6.66 6.44 21.13
N GLY A 52 -7.21 7.45 20.46
CA GLY A 52 -6.56 8.09 19.31
C GLY A 52 -5.26 8.81 19.65
N ASP A 53 -5.20 9.50 20.79
CA ASP A 53 -3.99 10.15 21.30
C ASP A 53 -2.92 9.10 21.63
N PHE A 54 -3.31 8.05 22.36
CA PHE A 54 -2.41 6.96 22.71
C PHE A 54 -1.84 6.24 21.47
N LYS A 55 -2.68 5.94 20.47
CA LYS A 55 -2.20 5.39 19.18
C LYS A 55 -1.18 6.29 18.49
N ARG A 56 -1.42 7.60 18.47
CA ARG A 56 -0.48 8.57 17.87
C ARG A 56 0.83 8.65 18.64
N TYR A 57 0.76 8.63 19.97
CA TYR A 57 1.92 8.64 20.85
C TYR A 57 2.80 7.40 20.66
N ILE A 58 2.22 6.20 20.73
CA ILE A 58 2.95 4.94 20.52
C ILE A 58 3.51 4.85 19.09
N LYS A 59 2.74 5.27 18.07
CA LYS A 59 3.24 5.34 16.70
C LYS A 59 4.46 6.25 16.57
N GLY A 60 4.49 7.38 17.30
CA GLY A 60 5.65 8.27 17.36
C GLY A 60 6.88 7.69 18.07
N LYS A 61 6.74 6.56 18.78
CA LYS A 61 7.86 5.81 19.39
C LYS A 61 8.40 4.67 18.53
N LYS A 62 7.64 4.23 17.51
CA LYS A 62 8.04 3.15 16.60
C LYS A 62 9.07 3.67 15.60
N GLU A 63 10.36 3.67 15.96
CA GLU A 63 11.49 3.69 15.01
C GLU A 63 11.99 2.27 14.72
N MET A 64 11.10 1.35 14.32
CA MET A 64 11.52 0.04 13.81
C MET A 64 10.70 -0.36 12.58
N GLY A 65 11.38 -0.51 11.45
CA GLY A 65 10.85 -1.09 10.20
C GLY A 65 10.32 -0.07 9.19
N VAL A 66 11.23 0.55 8.42
CA VAL A 66 11.09 1.13 7.06
C VAL A 66 9.67 1.52 6.58
N VAL A 67 9.27 2.78 6.81
CA VAL A 67 9.01 3.84 5.80
C VAL A 67 9.04 5.13 6.62
N SER A 68 9.98 6.03 6.32
CA SER A 68 10.12 7.32 7.00
C SER A 68 8.87 8.17 6.70
N ILE A 69 7.87 8.11 7.58
CA ILE A 69 6.86 9.17 7.61
C ILE A 69 7.56 10.37 8.22
N SER A 70 8.11 11.20 7.34
CA SER A 70 8.64 12.55 7.53
C SER A 70 8.37 13.16 8.91
N ASN A 71 9.44 13.56 9.60
CA ASN A 71 9.50 14.57 10.66
C ASN A 71 8.14 15.03 11.19
N LYS A 72 7.63 14.37 12.22
CA LYS A 72 6.53 14.90 13.02
C LYS A 72 6.94 14.90 14.48
N GLU A 73 7.11 16.12 14.98
CA GLU A 73 7.08 16.54 16.38
C GLU A 73 6.67 15.41 17.33
N LYS A 74 7.51 15.13 18.36
CA LYS A 74 7.10 14.32 19.51
C LYS A 74 5.69 14.73 19.93
N ARG A 75 4.69 13.92 19.56
CA ARG A 75 3.30 14.23 19.88
C ARG A 75 3.14 13.98 21.37
N GLU A 76 2.81 15.02 22.11
CA GLU A 76 2.52 14.91 23.53
C GLU A 76 1.35 13.94 23.75
N LEU A 77 1.54 13.01 24.69
CA LEU A 77 0.53 12.01 25.04
C LEU A 77 -0.70 12.68 25.67
N LEU A 78 -0.46 13.67 26.51
CA LEU A 78 -1.49 14.38 27.26
C LEU A 78 -2.08 15.50 26.39
N ASN A 79 -3.38 15.43 26.13
CA ASN A 79 -4.09 16.50 25.46
C ASN A 79 -4.68 17.47 26.50
N VAL A 80 -4.18 18.70 26.49
CA VAL A 80 -4.60 19.79 27.39
C VAL A 80 -5.43 20.87 26.68
N ASN A 81 -5.75 20.67 25.40
CA ASN A 81 -6.45 21.65 24.58
C ASN A 81 -7.97 21.53 24.77
N PHE A 82 -8.49 22.27 25.74
CA PHE A 82 -9.92 22.27 26.06
C PHE A 82 -10.66 23.49 25.49
N THR A 83 -11.94 23.29 25.13
CA THR A 83 -12.89 24.38 24.96
C THR A 83 -13.89 24.33 26.11
N PHE A 84 -14.07 25.45 26.82
CA PHE A 84 -14.98 25.54 27.95
C PHE A 84 -16.28 26.25 27.58
N SER A 85 -17.39 25.83 28.19
CA SER A 85 -18.69 26.51 28.11
C SER A 85 -19.45 26.30 29.41
N THR A 86 -20.23 27.29 29.83
CA THR A 86 -21.14 27.15 30.97
C THR A 86 -22.35 26.29 30.57
N VAL A 87 -22.74 25.36 31.43
CA VAL A 87 -23.89 24.48 31.22
C VAL A 87 -24.91 24.73 32.33
N GLU A 88 -26.00 25.43 32.01
CA GLU A 88 -27.11 25.68 32.95
C GLU A 88 -28.21 24.61 32.84
N GLU A 89 -28.42 24.07 31.63
CA GLU A 89 -29.43 23.06 31.33
C GLU A 89 -28.89 22.01 30.35
N GLU A 90 -29.43 20.77 30.38
CA GLU A 90 -28.95 19.66 29.54
C GLU A 90 -29.10 19.92 28.03
N ARG A 91 -30.05 20.74 27.60
CA ARG A 91 -30.21 21.14 26.18
C ARG A 91 -28.95 21.78 25.59
N ASN A 92 -28.10 22.38 26.43
CA ASN A 92 -26.84 22.99 25.99
C ASN A 92 -25.82 21.93 25.55
N ILE A 93 -25.88 20.71 26.11
CA ILE A 93 -25.01 19.59 25.75
C ILE A 93 -25.36 19.06 24.35
N THR A 94 -26.65 18.91 24.05
CA THR A 94 -27.10 18.48 22.72
C THR A 94 -26.66 19.45 21.63
N ALA A 95 -26.80 20.76 21.88
CA ALA A 95 -26.35 21.79 20.95
C ALA A 95 -24.82 21.74 20.72
N LEU A 96 -24.03 21.43 21.76
CA LEU A 96 -22.58 21.27 21.63
C LEU A 96 -22.20 20.06 20.75
N PHE A 97 -22.87 18.92 20.91
CA PHE A 97 -22.65 17.76 20.05
C PHE A 97 -23.07 18.01 18.59
N GLU A 98 -24.12 18.80 18.36
CA GLU A 98 -24.56 19.18 17.02
C GLU A 98 -23.58 20.16 16.34
N ALA A 99 -23.07 21.15 17.10
CA ALA A 99 -22.10 22.11 16.61
C ALA A 99 -20.72 21.48 16.36
N LYS A 100 -20.28 20.56 17.22
CA LYS A 100 -18.98 19.88 17.15
C LYS A 100 -19.14 18.37 16.94
N LYS A 101 -19.50 17.99 15.71
CA LYS A 101 -19.81 16.59 15.34
C LYS A 101 -18.72 15.56 15.70
N SER A 102 -17.45 15.99 15.79
CA SER A 102 -16.29 15.15 16.10
C SER A 102 -16.06 14.89 17.61
N VAL A 103 -16.73 15.63 18.50
CA VAL A 103 -16.60 15.46 19.94
C VAL A 103 -17.40 14.22 20.38
N LEU A 104 -16.74 13.35 21.15
CA LEU A 104 -17.32 12.08 21.63
C LEU A 104 -17.70 12.14 23.11
N SER A 105 -16.99 12.93 23.90
CA SER A 105 -17.18 13.05 25.34
C SER A 105 -17.21 14.52 25.74
N ILE A 106 -18.11 14.87 26.66
CA ILE A 106 -18.19 16.18 27.31
C ILE A 106 -18.25 15.94 28.83
N PRO A 107 -17.16 16.19 29.58
CA PRO A 107 -17.20 16.17 31.04
C PRO A 107 -17.91 17.42 31.58
N VAL A 108 -18.67 17.26 32.66
CA VAL A 108 -19.16 18.36 33.48
C VAL A 108 -18.34 18.40 34.75
N LEU A 109 -17.71 19.55 35.01
CA LEU A 109 -16.85 19.77 36.16
C LEU A 109 -17.55 20.64 37.21
N ASP A 110 -17.20 20.47 38.48
CA ASP A 110 -17.59 21.38 39.55
C ASP A 110 -16.74 22.67 39.56
N GLY A 111 -17.03 23.58 40.49
CA GLY A 111 -16.29 24.84 40.64
C GLY A 111 -14.82 24.67 41.08
N GLN A 112 -14.40 23.46 41.45
CA GLN A 112 -13.02 23.10 41.80
C GLN A 112 -12.32 22.36 40.65
N GLY A 113 -13.01 22.08 39.55
CA GLY A 113 -12.47 21.35 38.39
C GLY A 113 -12.51 19.82 38.53
N LYS A 114 -13.32 19.29 39.46
CA LYS A 114 -13.54 17.85 39.62
C LYS A 114 -14.67 17.37 38.73
N ILE A 115 -14.59 16.13 38.24
CA ILE A 115 -15.62 15.55 37.37
C ILE A 115 -16.86 15.20 38.18
N LEU A 116 -18.01 15.75 37.79
CA LEU A 116 -19.32 15.35 38.33
C LEU A 116 -19.95 14.23 37.50
N ARG A 117 -19.87 14.36 36.17
CA ARG A 117 -20.42 13.40 35.20
C ARG A 117 -19.82 13.61 33.81
N GLU A 118 -19.96 12.62 32.94
CA GLU A 118 -19.57 12.67 31.54
C GLU A 118 -20.79 12.37 30.65
N TYR A 119 -21.00 13.19 29.63
CA TYR A 119 -21.90 12.91 28.52
C TYR A 119 -21.09 12.30 27.39
N HIS A 120 -21.39 11.06 27.01
CA HIS A 120 -20.68 10.34 25.96
C HIS A 120 -21.63 10.00 24.82
N LYS A 121 -21.27 10.43 23.61
CA LYS A 121 -22.06 10.18 22.40
C LYS A 121 -22.02 8.70 22.03
N GLU A 122 -23.18 8.11 21.79
CA GLU A 122 -23.23 6.74 21.27
C GLU A 122 -22.75 6.74 19.82
N LYS A 123 -21.71 5.94 19.54
CA LYS A 123 -21.26 5.72 18.17
C LYS A 123 -22.18 4.68 17.51
N PRO A 124 -22.68 4.93 16.30
CA PRO A 124 -23.33 3.88 15.53
C PRO A 124 -22.32 2.74 15.32
N ALA A 125 -22.80 1.49 15.43
CA ALA A 125 -21.98 0.31 15.20
C ALA A 125 -21.31 0.44 13.81
N VAL A 126 -19.98 0.40 13.79
CA VAL A 126 -19.23 0.43 12.53
C VAL A 126 -19.58 -0.85 11.76
N LYS A 127 -20.01 -0.70 10.50
CA LYS A 127 -20.34 -1.83 9.64
C LYS A 127 -19.08 -2.69 9.49
N LYS A 128 -19.16 -3.95 9.92
CA LYS A 128 -18.03 -4.87 10.01
C LYS A 128 -17.43 -5.14 8.62
N LYS A 129 -16.10 -5.09 8.51
CA LYS A 129 -15.37 -5.46 7.29
C LYS A 129 -14.99 -6.95 7.24
N PHE A 130 -14.96 -7.64 8.38
CA PHE A 130 -14.43 -9.00 8.53
C PHE A 130 -15.41 -9.94 9.22
N ASN A 131 -15.56 -11.18 8.71
CA ASN A 131 -16.46 -12.18 9.28
C ASN A 131 -15.69 -13.08 10.27
N THR A 132 -15.66 -12.66 11.53
CA THR A 132 -14.95 -13.34 12.65
C THR A 132 -15.39 -14.81 12.84
N VAL A 133 -16.66 -15.12 12.63
CA VAL A 133 -17.18 -16.50 12.80
C VAL A 133 -16.63 -17.43 11.73
N GLN A 134 -16.71 -17.03 10.45
CA GLN A 134 -16.12 -17.82 9.36
C GLN A 134 -14.61 -17.97 9.52
N PHE A 135 -13.95 -16.94 10.04
CA PHE A 135 -12.54 -16.98 10.38
C PHE A 135 -12.23 -18.05 11.43
N LEU A 136 -12.90 -18.02 12.58
CA LEU A 136 -12.72 -19.01 13.65
C LEU A 136 -12.99 -20.45 13.22
N LEU A 137 -13.99 -20.67 12.35
CA LEU A 137 -14.25 -21.99 11.78
C LEU A 137 -13.10 -22.49 10.91
N GLN A 138 -12.38 -21.59 10.23
CA GLN A 138 -11.18 -21.96 9.48
C GLN A 138 -9.98 -22.19 10.40
N ILE A 139 -9.82 -21.37 11.45
CA ILE A 139 -8.84 -21.62 12.52
C ILE A 139 -9.01 -23.05 13.06
N TYR A 140 -10.24 -23.45 13.37
CA TYR A 140 -10.54 -24.80 13.87
C TYR A 140 -9.99 -25.91 12.98
N LYS A 141 -9.96 -25.72 11.66
CA LYS A 141 -9.43 -26.73 10.73
C LYS A 141 -7.91 -26.72 10.65
N GLU A 142 -7.29 -25.54 10.59
CA GLU A 142 -5.83 -25.43 10.45
C GLU A 142 -5.08 -25.73 11.77
N THR A 143 -5.74 -25.58 12.91
CA THR A 143 -5.16 -25.86 14.24
C THR A 143 -4.71 -27.31 14.45
N TYR A 144 -5.15 -28.27 13.64
CA TYR A 144 -4.58 -29.63 13.63
C TYR A 144 -3.07 -29.65 13.32
N LEU A 145 -2.59 -28.59 12.64
CA LEU A 145 -1.20 -28.44 12.22
C LEU A 145 -0.40 -27.50 13.15
N ILE A 146 -1.05 -26.89 14.14
CA ILE A 146 -0.37 -26.01 15.09
C ILE A 146 0.18 -26.86 16.23
N ARG A 147 1.50 -26.82 16.41
CA ARG A 147 2.21 -27.60 17.45
C ARG A 147 2.54 -26.80 18.71
N ASN A 148 2.51 -25.47 18.63
CA ASN A 148 2.88 -24.56 19.71
C ASN A 148 1.62 -24.03 20.42
N ASN A 149 1.77 -23.48 21.63
CA ASN A 149 0.67 -22.80 22.28
C ASN A 149 0.27 -21.55 21.46
N ALA A 150 -1.01 -21.39 21.14
CA ALA A 150 -1.49 -20.28 20.34
C ALA A 150 -2.51 -19.45 21.13
N TYR A 151 -2.31 -18.14 21.22
CA TYR A 151 -3.27 -17.20 21.78
C TYR A 151 -3.96 -16.46 20.64
N ILE A 152 -5.28 -16.58 20.54
CA ILE A 152 -6.10 -15.96 19.49
C ILE A 152 -6.95 -14.90 20.15
N ILE A 153 -6.69 -13.63 19.82
CA ILE A 153 -7.34 -12.49 20.45
C ILE A 153 -8.39 -11.91 19.52
N LEU A 154 -9.63 -11.79 20.00
CA LEU A 154 -10.77 -11.29 19.23
C LEU A 154 -11.46 -10.15 19.96
N GLY A 155 -11.74 -9.04 19.26
CA GLY A 155 -12.48 -7.91 19.82
C GLY A 155 -13.98 -8.17 19.92
N GLU A 156 -14.50 -9.07 19.08
CA GLU A 156 -15.90 -9.43 19.06
C GLU A 156 -16.17 -10.68 19.90
N TRP A 157 -17.23 -10.65 20.69
CA TRP A 157 -17.63 -11.78 21.51
C TRP A 157 -19.14 -11.87 21.61
N ASN A 158 -19.70 -12.95 21.06
CA ASN A 158 -21.09 -13.32 21.19
C ASN A 158 -21.19 -14.78 21.65
N GLU A 159 -22.41 -15.26 21.88
CA GLU A 159 -22.66 -16.63 22.35
C GLU A 159 -22.12 -17.70 21.37
N GLU A 160 -22.20 -17.44 20.06
CA GLU A 160 -21.67 -18.33 19.02
C GLU A 160 -20.14 -18.47 19.09
N ILE A 161 -19.42 -17.34 19.21
CA ILE A 161 -17.96 -17.29 19.36
C ILE A 161 -17.54 -17.98 20.67
N ALA A 162 -18.26 -17.75 21.76
CA ALA A 162 -17.98 -18.40 23.05
C ALA A 162 -18.09 -19.93 22.94
N ASN A 163 -19.14 -20.43 22.29
CA ASN A 163 -19.32 -21.86 22.06
C ASN A 163 -18.24 -22.48 21.16
N ILE A 164 -17.74 -21.74 20.16
CA ILE A 164 -16.63 -22.19 19.31
C ILE A 164 -15.31 -22.19 20.11
N ALA A 165 -15.08 -21.16 20.91
CA ALA A 165 -13.88 -21.03 21.75
C ALA A 165 -13.76 -22.18 22.77
N GLU A 166 -14.84 -22.50 23.48
CA GLU A 166 -14.86 -23.60 24.46
C GLU A 166 -14.51 -24.95 23.83
N ARG A 167 -14.95 -25.20 22.59
CA ARG A 167 -14.60 -26.42 21.85
C ARG A 167 -13.12 -26.48 21.46
N LEU A 168 -12.46 -25.34 21.35
CA LEU A 168 -11.08 -25.19 20.88
C LEU A 168 -10.04 -25.19 22.01
N GLU A 169 -10.42 -24.89 23.25
CA GLU A 169 -9.51 -24.83 24.41
C GLU A 169 -8.77 -26.15 24.72
N ASN A 170 -9.23 -27.28 24.17
CA ASN A 170 -8.67 -28.61 24.43
C ASN A 170 -7.32 -28.92 23.73
N ARG A 171 -6.70 -27.99 22.99
CA ARG A 171 -5.53 -28.30 22.12
C ARG A 171 -4.46 -27.21 22.07
N SER A 172 -3.98 -26.70 23.22
CA SER A 172 -2.93 -25.67 23.25
C SER A 172 -3.31 -24.36 22.54
N ILE A 173 -4.62 -24.11 22.34
CA ILE A 173 -5.15 -22.91 21.70
C ILE A 173 -6.04 -22.20 22.72
N HIS A 174 -5.76 -20.92 22.95
CA HIS A 174 -6.46 -20.07 23.90
C HIS A 174 -7.13 -18.94 23.14
N ILE A 175 -8.46 -18.94 23.07
CA ILE A 175 -9.22 -17.86 22.44
C ILE A 175 -9.68 -16.89 23.52
N VAL A 176 -9.19 -15.66 23.48
CA VAL A 176 -9.39 -14.64 24.53
C VAL A 176 -9.82 -13.29 23.94
N LYS A 177 -10.39 -12.41 24.76
CA LYS A 177 -10.78 -11.05 24.34
C LYS A 177 -9.60 -10.07 24.34
N ASN A 178 -8.74 -10.23 25.33
CA ASN A 178 -7.56 -9.40 25.58
C ASN A 178 -6.57 -10.20 26.44
N ILE A 179 -5.33 -9.74 26.49
CA ILE A 179 -4.29 -10.23 27.38
C ILE A 179 -3.72 -9.01 28.09
N PRO A 180 -4.04 -8.78 29.38
CA PRO A 180 -3.49 -7.67 30.15
C PRO A 180 -1.97 -7.74 30.25
N VAL A 181 -1.33 -6.60 30.54
CA VAL A 181 0.14 -6.51 30.66
C VAL A 181 0.70 -7.53 31.67
N GLY A 182 0.01 -7.73 32.79
CA GLY A 182 0.42 -8.70 33.80
C GLY A 182 0.58 -10.12 33.25
N GLU A 183 -0.29 -10.52 32.32
CA GLU A 183 -0.24 -11.83 31.65
C GLU A 183 0.79 -11.86 30.52
N LEU A 184 0.94 -10.77 29.74
CA LEU A 184 2.01 -10.65 28.73
C LEU A 184 3.40 -10.87 29.33
N ARG A 185 3.64 -10.34 30.53
CA ARG A 185 4.90 -10.55 31.28
C ARG A 185 5.12 -12.01 31.69
N GLN A 186 4.05 -12.77 31.92
CA GLN A 186 4.13 -14.19 32.27
C GLN A 186 4.38 -15.06 31.03
N LEU A 187 3.73 -14.75 29.91
CA LEU A 187 3.91 -15.48 28.66
C LEU A 187 5.37 -15.52 28.22
N LYS A 188 6.11 -14.42 28.39
CA LYS A 188 7.57 -14.35 28.14
C LYS A 188 8.35 -15.52 28.78
N GLN A 189 7.91 -16.00 29.94
CA GLN A 189 8.59 -17.06 30.69
C GLN A 189 8.20 -18.47 30.22
N GLN A 190 7.13 -18.60 29.43
CA GLN A 190 6.67 -19.86 28.85
C GLN A 190 7.36 -20.10 27.50
N LYS A 191 7.88 -21.31 27.28
CA LYS A 191 8.42 -21.70 25.97
C LYS A 191 7.29 -21.94 24.97
N GLU A 192 7.54 -21.61 23.70
CA GLU A 192 6.72 -22.01 22.53
C GLU A 192 5.27 -21.53 22.56
N HIS A 193 5.07 -20.21 22.62
CA HIS A 193 3.77 -19.56 22.45
C HIS A 193 3.78 -18.59 21.26
N PHE A 194 2.64 -18.40 20.61
CA PHE A 194 2.47 -17.43 19.52
C PHE A 194 1.14 -16.69 19.69
N ILE A 195 1.16 -15.36 19.55
CA ILE A 195 -0.04 -14.52 19.67
C ILE A 195 -0.57 -14.16 18.27
N TYR A 196 -1.87 -14.32 18.07
CA TYR A 196 -2.60 -13.90 16.88
C TYR A 196 -3.68 -12.89 17.29
N ASP A 197 -3.42 -11.61 17.09
CA ASP A 197 -4.33 -10.54 17.49
C ASP A 197 -5.18 -10.01 16.31
N PHE A 198 -6.48 -10.29 16.32
CA PHE A 198 -7.41 -9.90 15.25
C PHE A 198 -8.14 -8.59 15.49
N ARG A 199 -7.70 -7.79 16.46
CA ARG A 199 -8.32 -6.51 16.81
C ARG A 199 -7.71 -5.39 15.98
N LEU A 200 -8.29 -5.15 14.81
CA LEU A 200 -7.83 -4.15 13.85
C LEU A 200 -7.64 -2.75 14.48
N GLU A 201 -8.50 -2.37 15.42
CA GLU A 201 -8.44 -1.08 16.10
C GLU A 201 -7.19 -0.91 16.99
N PHE A 202 -6.58 -2.03 17.40
CA PHE A 202 -5.35 -2.11 18.21
C PHE A 202 -4.07 -2.30 17.38
N ALA A 203 -4.15 -2.52 16.06
CA ALA A 203 -3.01 -2.80 15.18
C ALA A 203 -1.87 -1.75 15.29
N ALA A 204 -2.20 -0.49 15.61
CA ALA A 204 -1.21 0.57 15.79
C ALA A 204 -0.34 0.40 17.05
N ILE A 205 -0.84 -0.27 18.10
CA ILE A 205 -0.23 -0.30 19.44
C ILE A 205 0.28 -1.67 19.87
N VAL A 206 -0.42 -2.76 19.51
CA VAL A 206 -0.04 -4.11 19.99
C VAL A 206 1.38 -4.53 19.59
N PRO A 207 1.94 -4.15 18.42
CA PRO A 207 3.31 -4.51 18.09
C PRO A 207 4.33 -3.93 19.08
N TYR A 208 4.09 -2.71 19.59
CA TYR A 208 4.97 -2.10 20.58
C TYR A 208 5.00 -2.91 21.88
N PHE A 209 3.82 -3.29 22.39
CA PHE A 209 3.73 -4.04 23.65
C PHE A 209 4.25 -5.47 23.52
N TYR A 210 3.91 -6.17 22.44
CA TYR A 210 4.39 -7.53 22.23
C TYR A 210 5.91 -7.60 22.04
N SER A 211 6.48 -6.67 21.26
CA SER A 211 7.94 -6.54 21.14
C SER A 211 8.59 -6.12 22.47
N LYS A 212 8.01 -5.19 23.23
CA LYS A 212 8.50 -4.78 24.57
C LYS A 212 8.63 -5.97 25.53
N TYR A 213 7.75 -6.96 25.43
CA TYR A 213 7.80 -8.18 26.25
C TYR A 213 8.47 -9.37 25.56
N GLY A 214 8.97 -9.22 24.33
CA GLY A 214 9.69 -10.28 23.62
C GLY A 214 8.81 -11.48 23.27
N LEU A 215 7.57 -11.23 22.89
CA LEU A 215 6.59 -12.24 22.50
C LEU A 215 6.64 -12.44 20.97
N ASP A 216 6.40 -13.66 20.50
CA ASP A 216 6.19 -13.94 19.08
C ASP A 216 4.72 -13.68 18.74
N TYR A 217 4.45 -12.86 17.73
CA TYR A 217 3.09 -12.42 17.41
C TYR A 217 2.86 -12.15 15.92
N ILE A 218 1.59 -12.24 15.55
CA ILE A 218 0.98 -11.67 14.35
C ILE A 218 -0.25 -10.89 14.79
N TYR A 219 -0.55 -9.83 14.06
CA TYR A 219 -1.76 -9.04 14.25
C TYR A 219 -2.42 -8.73 12.90
N LEU A 220 -3.74 -8.52 12.93
CA LEU A 220 -4.52 -8.19 11.75
C LEU A 220 -4.25 -6.73 11.34
N THR A 221 -3.83 -6.55 10.09
CA THR A 221 -3.62 -5.22 9.48
C THR A 221 -4.67 -4.94 8.41
N ASP A 222 -4.81 -3.66 8.05
CA ASP A 222 -5.60 -3.27 6.88
C ASP A 222 -5.04 -3.90 5.59
N GLU A 223 -3.71 -4.12 5.48
CA GLU A 223 -3.12 -4.80 4.31
C GLU A 223 -3.58 -6.25 4.20
N ILE A 224 -3.65 -6.99 5.31
CA ILE A 224 -4.13 -8.38 5.31
C ILE A 224 -5.60 -8.43 4.85
N ILE A 225 -6.44 -7.53 5.35
CA ILE A 225 -7.85 -7.44 4.92
C ILE A 225 -7.92 -7.14 3.42
N HIS A 226 -7.13 -6.18 2.95
CA HIS A 226 -7.10 -5.81 1.54
C HIS A 226 -6.60 -6.96 0.66
N MET A 227 -5.58 -7.70 1.09
CA MET A 227 -5.08 -8.89 0.42
C MET A 227 -6.16 -9.98 0.34
N LEU A 228 -6.89 -10.26 1.43
CA LEU A 228 -8.03 -11.19 1.41
C LEU A 228 -9.17 -10.73 0.49
N GLU A 229 -9.41 -9.41 0.42
CA GLU A 229 -10.38 -8.84 -0.51
C GLU A 229 -9.96 -8.98 -1.98
N ASN A 230 -8.66 -9.13 -2.28
CA ASN A 230 -8.10 -9.17 -3.63
C ASN A 230 -7.28 -10.45 -3.92
N ILE A 231 -7.55 -11.54 -3.19
CA ILE A 231 -6.76 -12.77 -3.20
C ILE A 231 -6.65 -13.40 -4.60
N GLU A 232 -7.61 -13.16 -5.49
CA GLU A 232 -7.58 -13.63 -6.89
C GLU A 232 -6.40 -13.08 -7.67
N ASN A 233 -6.06 -11.80 -7.45
CA ASN A 233 -4.93 -11.17 -8.12
C ASN A 233 -3.61 -11.75 -7.62
N LEU A 234 -3.56 -12.09 -6.32
CA LEU A 234 -2.42 -12.77 -5.71
C LEU A 234 -2.28 -14.20 -6.26
N PHE A 235 -3.36 -14.96 -6.32
CA PHE A 235 -3.36 -16.32 -6.87
C PHE A 235 -3.00 -16.35 -8.35
N ALA A 236 -3.31 -15.29 -9.11
CA ALA A 236 -2.99 -15.21 -10.54
C ALA A 236 -1.49 -15.21 -10.86
N HIS A 237 -0.58 -15.14 -9.86
CA HIS A 237 0.86 -15.37 -10.05
C HIS A 237 1.25 -16.85 -10.20
N TYR A 238 0.28 -17.75 -9.94
CA TYR A 238 0.45 -19.20 -9.97
C TYR A 238 -0.58 -19.82 -10.90
N GLU A 239 -0.18 -20.89 -11.58
CA GLU A 239 -1.07 -21.71 -12.39
C GLU A 239 -1.95 -22.60 -11.50
N THR A 240 -1.38 -23.11 -10.40
CA THR A 240 -2.07 -23.97 -9.45
C THR A 240 -1.74 -23.60 -8.00
N VAL A 241 -2.78 -23.43 -7.18
CA VAL A 241 -2.68 -23.02 -5.78
C VAL A 241 -3.31 -24.08 -4.86
N GLY A 242 -2.59 -24.50 -3.82
CA GLY A 242 -3.09 -25.36 -2.77
C GLY A 242 -3.71 -24.55 -1.64
N VAL A 243 -4.86 -24.97 -1.12
CA VAL A 243 -5.51 -24.38 0.06
C VAL A 243 -5.93 -25.47 1.03
N LEU A 244 -5.78 -25.22 2.33
CA LEU A 244 -6.18 -26.19 3.35
C LEU A 244 -7.70 -26.27 3.50
N ASP A 245 -8.23 -27.47 3.30
CA ASP A 245 -9.65 -27.81 3.38
C ASP A 245 -10.54 -26.86 2.53
N SER A 246 -11.85 -26.89 2.74
CA SER A 246 -12.74 -25.91 2.10
C SER A 246 -12.63 -24.55 2.81
N ASN A 247 -11.48 -23.89 2.67
CA ASN A 247 -11.20 -22.57 3.23
C ASN A 247 -12.13 -21.52 2.60
N TYR A 248 -13.04 -20.97 3.41
CA TYR A 248 -14.04 -20.02 2.96
C TYR A 248 -13.45 -18.75 2.33
N PHE A 249 -12.31 -18.28 2.86
CA PHE A 249 -11.65 -17.07 2.36
C PHE A 249 -10.93 -17.30 1.03
N LEU A 250 -10.49 -18.53 0.76
CA LEU A 250 -9.61 -18.84 -0.37
C LEU A 250 -10.29 -19.58 -1.52
N LYS A 251 -11.39 -20.31 -1.26
CA LYS A 251 -11.97 -21.26 -2.23
C LYS A 251 -13.01 -20.68 -3.20
N ASN A 252 -13.69 -19.57 -2.84
CA ASN A 252 -14.90 -19.11 -3.54
C ASN A 252 -14.67 -18.09 -4.67
N ARG A 253 -13.50 -18.12 -5.32
CA ARG A 253 -13.05 -17.03 -6.18
C ARG A 253 -12.38 -17.56 -7.45
N ALA A 254 -13.15 -17.61 -8.53
CA ALA A 254 -13.11 -18.62 -9.60
C ALA A 254 -12.08 -18.39 -10.74
N ALA A 255 -10.87 -17.89 -10.46
CA ALA A 255 -9.91 -17.51 -11.51
C ALA A 255 -8.73 -18.48 -11.74
N VAL A 256 -8.39 -19.31 -10.75
CA VAL A 256 -7.15 -20.13 -10.72
C VAL A 256 -7.47 -21.58 -10.35
N ASN A 257 -6.63 -22.54 -10.77
CA ASN A 257 -6.77 -23.94 -10.38
C ASN A 257 -6.47 -24.11 -8.88
N ILE A 258 -7.51 -24.20 -8.06
CA ILE A 258 -7.40 -24.33 -6.60
C ILE A 258 -7.53 -25.80 -6.19
N GLN A 259 -6.46 -26.35 -5.62
CA GLN A 259 -6.43 -27.68 -5.04
C GLN A 259 -6.77 -27.62 -3.56
N THR A 260 -7.78 -28.39 -3.14
CA THR A 260 -8.13 -28.53 -1.72
C THR A 260 -7.26 -29.61 -1.08
N LEU A 261 -6.41 -29.23 -0.12
CA LEU A 261 -5.52 -30.11 0.63
C LEU A 261 -6.15 -30.46 1.97
N GLN A 262 -6.29 -31.74 2.31
CA GLN A 262 -6.95 -32.13 3.56
C GLN A 262 -5.97 -32.01 4.73
N ALA A 263 -6.31 -31.22 5.76
CA ALA A 263 -5.39 -30.98 6.88
C ALA A 263 -4.96 -32.28 7.59
N GLU A 264 -5.84 -33.28 7.67
CA GLU A 264 -5.57 -34.59 8.28
C GLU A 264 -4.49 -35.43 7.58
N LYS A 265 -4.13 -35.10 6.34
CA LYS A 265 -3.14 -35.82 5.54
C LYS A 265 -1.72 -35.27 5.67
N PHE A 266 -1.55 -34.19 6.41
CA PHE A 266 -0.23 -33.65 6.72
C PHE A 266 0.38 -34.39 7.90
N LYS A 267 1.55 -34.98 7.70
CA LYS A 267 2.34 -35.60 8.77
C LYS A 267 3.62 -34.83 9.02
N TRP A 268 4.02 -34.74 10.28
CA TRP A 268 5.25 -34.05 10.64
C TRP A 268 6.48 -34.85 10.17
N ASN A 269 7.34 -34.23 9.38
CA ASN A 269 8.63 -34.78 8.97
C ASN A 269 9.75 -34.15 9.81
N SER A 270 10.23 -34.88 10.83
CA SER A 270 11.27 -34.39 11.74
C SER A 270 12.63 -34.16 11.08
N TRP A 271 12.93 -34.84 9.96
CA TRP A 271 14.20 -34.70 9.26
C TRP A 271 14.31 -33.33 8.59
N HIS A 272 13.25 -32.92 7.88
CA HIS A 272 13.19 -31.63 7.20
C HIS A 272 12.56 -30.53 8.05
N SER A 273 12.09 -30.85 9.26
CA SER A 273 11.40 -29.94 10.18
C SER A 273 10.23 -29.19 9.51
N CYS A 274 9.48 -29.90 8.67
CA CYS A 274 8.32 -29.40 7.95
C CYS A 274 7.21 -30.46 7.92
N TYR A 275 6.02 -30.10 7.45
CA TYR A 275 4.97 -31.08 7.18
C TYR A 275 5.18 -31.76 5.81
N GLU A 276 4.76 -33.01 5.71
CA GLU A 276 4.73 -33.82 4.49
C GLU A 276 3.27 -34.18 4.17
N TYR A 277 2.84 -33.95 2.93
CA TYR A 277 1.49 -34.27 2.47
C TYR A 277 1.46 -35.64 1.78
N GLU A 278 0.66 -36.58 2.30
CA GLU A 278 0.81 -38.02 2.00
C GLU A 278 0.00 -38.57 0.81
N ASP A 279 -0.92 -37.80 0.22
CA ASP A 279 -1.85 -38.33 -0.78
C ASP A 279 -1.91 -37.42 -2.02
N ILE A 280 -1.07 -37.68 -3.04
CA ILE A 280 -1.29 -37.30 -4.47
C ILE A 280 -0.13 -37.84 -5.35
N GLU A 281 -0.45 -38.12 -6.61
CA GLU A 281 0.52 -38.33 -7.70
C GLU A 281 1.38 -37.07 -7.94
N GLU A 282 2.72 -37.19 -8.01
CA GLU A 282 3.67 -36.06 -8.11
C GLU A 282 3.37 -35.04 -9.23
N LYS A 283 2.63 -35.44 -10.27
CA LYS A 283 2.27 -34.60 -11.43
C LYS A 283 1.19 -33.56 -11.16
N GLU A 284 0.44 -33.68 -10.07
CA GLU A 284 -0.66 -32.78 -9.72
C GLU A 284 -0.32 -31.89 -8.52
N ARG A 285 0.95 -31.53 -8.30
CA ARG A 285 1.33 -30.67 -7.17
C ARG A 285 0.90 -29.21 -7.41
N ALA A 286 0.49 -28.52 -6.35
CA ALA A 286 0.37 -27.07 -6.36
C ALA A 286 1.75 -26.40 -6.45
N GLU A 287 1.84 -25.22 -7.07
CA GLU A 287 3.09 -24.44 -7.06
C GLU A 287 3.32 -23.79 -5.69
N ILE A 288 2.25 -23.52 -4.96
CA ILE A 288 2.28 -22.85 -3.66
C ILE A 288 1.08 -23.29 -2.83
N VAL A 289 1.24 -23.34 -1.51
CA VAL A 289 0.14 -23.60 -0.57
C VAL A 289 -0.16 -22.36 0.24
N TYR A 290 -1.39 -21.87 0.23
CA TYR A 290 -1.84 -20.79 1.10
C TYR A 290 -2.52 -21.33 2.36
N THR A 291 -2.13 -20.77 3.49
CA THR A 291 -2.69 -21.05 4.81
C THR A 291 -3.01 -19.73 5.51
N ILE A 292 -3.89 -19.78 6.51
CA ILE A 292 -4.07 -18.64 7.39
C ILE A 292 -2.83 -18.50 8.28
N PHE A 293 -2.39 -19.61 8.88
CA PHE A 293 -1.31 -19.63 9.84
C PHE A 293 -0.03 -20.26 9.30
N PRO A 294 1.14 -19.84 9.80
CA PRO A 294 2.36 -20.58 9.55
C PRO A 294 2.25 -21.99 10.13
N LEU A 295 2.56 -22.99 9.30
CA LEU A 295 2.48 -24.40 9.72
C LEU A 295 3.72 -24.83 10.52
N SER A 296 4.90 -24.33 10.12
CA SER A 296 6.19 -24.69 10.71
C SER A 296 7.21 -23.60 10.47
N LYS A 297 8.28 -23.57 11.28
CA LYS A 297 9.42 -22.63 11.12
C LYS A 297 9.90 -22.55 9.66
N ASN A 298 9.95 -23.69 8.98
CA ASN A 298 10.30 -23.76 7.58
C ASN A 298 9.05 -23.45 6.73
N PRO A 299 9.09 -22.45 5.83
CA PRO A 299 7.92 -21.96 5.09
C PRO A 299 7.63 -22.80 3.83
N TYR A 300 7.71 -24.12 3.96
CA TYR A 300 7.46 -25.06 2.88
C TYR A 300 6.98 -26.40 3.44
N ILE A 301 6.32 -27.20 2.61
CA ILE A 301 5.95 -28.58 2.88
C ILE A 301 6.68 -29.52 1.93
N LYS A 302 6.82 -30.78 2.34
CA LYS A 302 7.26 -31.86 1.47
C LYS A 302 6.06 -32.47 0.74
N TRP A 303 6.21 -32.70 -0.56
CA TRP A 303 5.21 -33.30 -1.43
C TRP A 303 5.89 -34.34 -2.32
N GLY A 304 5.82 -35.61 -1.92
CA GLY A 304 6.61 -36.67 -2.58
C GLY A 304 8.11 -36.38 -2.49
N THR A 305 8.77 -36.25 -3.64
CA THR A 305 10.18 -35.86 -3.75
C THR A 305 10.42 -34.34 -3.83
N PHE A 306 9.37 -33.53 -3.88
CA PHE A 306 9.44 -32.08 -4.05
C PHE A 306 9.17 -31.32 -2.74
N PHE A 307 9.55 -30.04 -2.74
CA PHE A 307 9.19 -29.09 -1.70
C PHE A 307 8.33 -27.99 -2.30
N ILE A 308 7.22 -27.67 -1.63
CA ILE A 308 6.26 -26.66 -2.07
C ILE A 308 6.26 -25.51 -1.07
N PRO A 309 6.46 -24.25 -1.50
CA PRO A 309 6.39 -23.09 -0.61
C PRO A 309 5.01 -22.94 0.03
N VAL A 310 4.99 -22.46 1.27
CA VAL A 310 3.78 -22.22 2.08
C VAL A 310 3.66 -20.74 2.40
N CYS A 311 2.60 -20.09 1.89
CA CYS A 311 2.23 -18.73 2.22
C CYS A 311 1.25 -18.68 3.39
N ALA A 312 1.77 -18.38 4.57
CA ALA A 312 0.92 -18.02 5.70
C ALA A 312 0.47 -16.56 5.57
N MET A 313 -0.82 -16.33 5.30
CA MET A 313 -1.36 -14.97 5.06
C MET A 313 -1.15 -14.00 6.21
N LEU A 314 -1.19 -14.52 7.44
CA LEU A 314 -0.95 -13.74 8.64
C LEU A 314 0.55 -13.39 8.82
N GLY A 315 1.47 -14.07 8.12
CA GLY A 315 2.91 -13.77 8.15
C GLY A 315 3.39 -12.71 7.16
N VAL A 316 2.51 -12.09 6.35
CA VAL A 316 2.88 -11.29 5.16
C VAL A 316 3.11 -9.80 5.45
N ASP A 317 3.08 -9.34 6.70
CA ASP A 317 3.33 -7.92 7.00
C ASP A 317 4.77 -7.53 6.59
N SER A 318 4.88 -6.56 5.69
CA SER A 318 6.15 -5.99 5.20
C SER A 318 7.02 -5.42 6.34
N ASN A 319 6.43 -5.12 7.50
CA ASN A 319 7.11 -4.53 8.65
C ASN A 319 7.50 -5.55 9.73
N LEU A 320 6.90 -6.74 9.77
CA LEU A 320 7.14 -7.74 10.83
C LEU A 320 8.40 -8.60 10.63
N THR A 321 9.00 -8.53 9.45
CA THR A 321 10.10 -9.42 9.02
C THR A 321 11.49 -8.91 9.42
N TYR A 322 11.63 -7.66 9.83
CA TYR A 322 12.94 -7.10 10.20
C TYR A 322 13.34 -7.33 11.66
N ASN A 323 12.41 -7.73 12.54
CA ASN A 323 12.63 -7.56 13.97
C ASN A 323 12.26 -8.74 14.89
N SER A 324 11.76 -9.82 14.32
CA SER A 324 11.70 -11.09 15.02
C SER A 324 12.53 -12.08 14.21
N GLN A 325 13.52 -12.70 14.84
CA GLN A 325 14.49 -13.63 14.22
C GLN A 325 13.85 -14.92 13.67
N ARG A 326 12.53 -14.92 13.38
CA ARG A 326 11.69 -16.12 13.25
C ARG A 326 10.46 -15.97 12.33
N VAL A 327 10.28 -14.86 11.61
CA VAL A 327 9.11 -14.71 10.71
C VAL A 327 9.44 -15.18 9.29
N PHE A 328 8.54 -16.02 8.79
CA PHE A 328 8.60 -16.93 7.65
C PHE A 328 8.90 -16.24 6.31
N GLN A 329 10.06 -16.55 5.72
CA GLN A 329 10.48 -16.02 4.41
C GLN A 329 10.00 -16.93 3.27
N ILE A 330 8.74 -16.76 2.87
CA ILE A 330 8.16 -17.52 1.76
C ILE A 330 8.83 -17.19 0.40
N ASN A 331 9.23 -15.93 0.22
CA ASN A 331 9.81 -15.39 -1.01
C ASN A 331 10.96 -16.26 -1.53
N ASP A 332 11.95 -16.55 -0.70
CA ASP A 332 13.14 -17.30 -1.10
C ASP A 332 12.82 -18.77 -1.37
N SER A 333 11.81 -19.33 -0.70
CA SER A 333 11.33 -20.69 -0.98
C SER A 333 10.67 -20.78 -2.35
N ASP A 334 9.82 -19.81 -2.73
CA ASP A 334 9.22 -19.79 -4.06
C ASP A 334 10.28 -19.54 -5.15
N ILE A 335 11.26 -18.67 -4.87
CA ILE A 335 12.38 -18.42 -5.77
C ILE A 335 13.19 -19.70 -6.00
N ALA A 336 13.59 -20.38 -4.92
CA ALA A 336 14.44 -21.57 -4.98
C ALA A 336 13.72 -22.80 -5.55
N PHE A 337 12.46 -23.06 -5.14
CA PHE A 337 11.76 -24.29 -5.52
C PHE A 337 11.05 -24.21 -6.87
N ASN A 338 10.60 -23.02 -7.30
CA ASN A 338 9.80 -22.87 -8.51
C ASN A 338 10.45 -21.97 -9.57
N ILE A 339 10.89 -20.76 -9.20
CA ILE A 339 11.31 -19.74 -10.18
C ILE A 339 12.64 -20.10 -10.82
N VAL A 340 13.69 -20.29 -10.01
CA VAL A 340 15.05 -20.58 -10.51
C VAL A 340 15.05 -21.83 -11.41
N PRO A 341 14.48 -22.99 -10.99
CA PRO A 341 14.44 -24.18 -11.84
C PRO A 341 13.72 -23.94 -13.18
N LYS A 342 12.57 -23.24 -13.18
CA LYS A 342 11.79 -22.98 -14.40
C LYS A 342 12.52 -22.04 -15.35
N LEU A 343 13.22 -21.03 -14.82
CA LEU A 343 14.03 -20.11 -15.61
C LEU A 343 15.22 -20.84 -16.25
N GLU A 344 15.96 -21.62 -15.47
CA GLU A 344 17.14 -22.34 -15.96
C GLU A 344 16.79 -23.41 -17.01
N GLU A 345 15.66 -24.11 -16.86
CA GLU A 345 15.15 -25.07 -17.86
C GLU A 345 14.93 -24.42 -19.23
N HIS A 346 14.63 -23.12 -19.26
CA HIS A 346 14.39 -22.36 -20.49
C HIS A 346 15.59 -21.49 -20.91
N GLY A 347 16.77 -21.76 -20.36
CA GLY A 347 18.01 -21.09 -20.74
C GLY A 347 18.15 -19.65 -20.24
N VAL A 348 17.41 -19.28 -19.19
CA VAL A 348 17.62 -18.02 -18.44
C VAL A 348 18.61 -18.31 -17.31
N LYS A 349 19.66 -17.50 -17.19
CA LYS A 349 20.69 -17.69 -16.15
C LYS A 349 20.28 -16.99 -14.86
N CYS A 350 20.34 -17.70 -13.72
CA CYS A 350 20.04 -17.13 -12.41
C CYS A 350 21.32 -16.92 -11.59
N ILE A 351 21.47 -15.75 -10.98
CA ILE A 351 22.58 -15.43 -10.06
C ILE A 351 22.00 -14.92 -8.75
N LEU A 352 22.32 -15.61 -7.66
CA LEU A 352 21.85 -15.26 -6.33
C LEU A 352 22.94 -14.46 -5.62
N ILE A 353 22.57 -13.30 -5.08
CA ILE A 353 23.44 -12.39 -4.33
C ILE A 353 23.08 -12.46 -2.85
N ASP A 354 24.09 -12.62 -2.00
CA ASP A 354 23.88 -12.87 -0.57
C ASP A 354 23.28 -11.69 0.19
N ASP A 355 22.43 -11.98 1.18
CA ASP A 355 22.08 -11.03 2.23
C ASP A 355 23.10 -11.08 3.38
N VAL A 356 23.97 -10.07 3.42
CA VAL A 356 24.96 -9.83 4.48
C VAL A 356 24.35 -9.86 5.88
N GLN A 357 23.19 -9.21 6.08
CA GLN A 357 22.57 -9.12 7.39
C GLN A 357 22.06 -10.48 7.86
N ALA A 358 21.41 -11.23 6.96
CA ALA A 358 20.91 -12.58 7.26
C ALA A 358 22.06 -13.58 7.49
N ARG A 359 23.16 -13.47 6.73
CA ARG A 359 24.27 -14.43 6.78
C ARG A 359 25.22 -14.23 7.94
N TYR A 360 25.53 -12.99 8.31
CA TYR A 360 26.63 -12.70 9.22
C TYR A 360 26.13 -12.07 10.52
N THR A 361 25.93 -12.89 11.56
CA THR A 361 25.77 -12.37 12.92
C THR A 361 26.98 -11.50 13.29
N GLY A 362 26.73 -10.28 13.76
CA GLY A 362 27.76 -9.27 14.01
C GLY A 362 28.41 -8.74 12.72
N TRP A 363 27.63 -8.57 11.65
CA TRP A 363 28.10 -8.01 10.38
C TRP A 363 28.73 -6.63 10.59
N GLU A 364 28.23 -5.86 11.56
CA GLU A 364 28.73 -4.55 11.96
C GLU A 364 30.21 -4.65 12.33
N GLU A 365 30.54 -5.54 13.28
CA GLU A 365 31.91 -5.78 13.74
C GLU A 365 32.81 -6.26 12.60
N LYS A 366 32.28 -7.10 11.70
CA LYS A 366 33.01 -7.61 10.53
C LYS A 366 33.30 -6.54 9.48
N LEU A 367 32.54 -5.44 9.47
CA LEU A 367 32.77 -4.26 8.64
C LEU A 367 33.45 -3.12 9.41
N GLY A 368 33.73 -3.28 10.71
CA GLY A 368 34.30 -2.23 11.56
C GLY A 368 33.33 -1.10 11.89
N ILE A 369 32.03 -1.38 11.90
CA ILE A 369 30.94 -0.46 12.24
C ILE A 369 30.53 -0.70 13.70
N ASP A 370 30.30 0.38 14.44
CA ASP A 370 29.80 0.28 15.83
C ASP A 370 28.34 -0.23 15.83
N PRO A 371 28.00 -1.33 16.52
CA PRO A 371 26.61 -1.78 16.63
C PRO A 371 25.65 -0.72 17.18
N GLN A 372 26.12 0.21 18.02
CA GLN A 372 25.31 1.33 18.51
C GLN A 372 25.04 2.37 17.43
N GLN A 373 25.96 2.56 16.49
CA GLN A 373 25.75 3.41 15.31
C GLN A 373 24.63 2.82 14.45
N ALA A 374 24.73 1.54 14.11
CA ALA A 374 23.74 0.85 13.28
C ALA A 374 22.36 0.83 13.96
N ALA A 375 22.30 0.48 15.26
CA ALA A 375 21.06 0.44 16.03
C ALA A 375 20.44 1.82 16.27
N GLY A 376 21.25 2.88 16.36
CA GLY A 376 20.79 4.26 16.57
C GLY A 376 20.45 5.00 15.28
N MET A 377 20.53 4.35 14.11
CA MET A 377 20.39 4.97 12.79
C MET A 377 21.26 6.24 12.63
N ILE A 378 22.43 6.26 13.28
CA ILE A 378 23.28 7.45 13.34
C ILE A 378 23.92 7.66 11.97
N CYS A 379 23.48 8.70 11.30
CA CYS A 379 23.93 9.04 9.96
C CYS A 379 25.09 10.03 10.01
N PHE A 380 26.25 9.66 9.47
CA PHE A 380 27.42 10.54 9.40
C PHE A 380 27.56 11.28 8.06
N ASN A 381 26.67 11.01 7.11
CA ASN A 381 26.65 11.64 5.80
C ASN A 381 25.29 12.33 5.59
N SER A 382 25.28 13.67 5.60
CA SER A 382 24.05 14.47 5.52
C SER A 382 23.24 14.22 4.24
N ARG A 383 23.87 13.69 3.19
CA ARG A 383 23.21 13.34 1.92
C ARG A 383 22.12 12.29 2.09
N PHE A 384 22.27 11.36 3.03
CA PHE A 384 21.21 10.39 3.33
C PHE A 384 19.93 11.09 3.78
N GLU A 385 20.05 12.10 4.64
CA GLU A 385 18.90 12.86 5.14
C GLU A 385 18.28 13.73 4.03
N GLU A 386 19.11 14.34 3.19
CA GLU A 386 18.65 15.11 2.03
C GLU A 386 17.82 14.25 1.07
N ILE A 387 18.35 13.09 0.68
CA ILE A 387 17.68 12.17 -0.26
C ILE A 387 16.42 11.55 0.35
N ASP A 388 16.45 11.15 1.63
CA ASP A 388 15.28 10.60 2.36
C ASP A 388 14.16 11.65 2.48
N GLN A 389 14.51 12.94 2.70
CA GLN A 389 13.54 14.03 2.75
C GLN A 389 12.92 14.35 1.39
N GLN A 390 13.72 14.29 0.32
CA GLN A 390 13.28 14.57 -1.05
C GLN A 390 12.43 13.43 -1.62
N ASN A 391 12.87 12.19 -1.45
CA ASN A 391 12.30 11.02 -2.10
C ASN A 391 11.41 10.28 -1.10
N ARG A 392 10.20 10.81 -0.88
CA ARG A 392 9.17 10.18 -0.06
C ARG A 392 8.67 8.89 -0.72
N TRP A 393 9.34 7.77 -0.46
CA TRP A 393 8.95 6.45 -0.99
C TRP A 393 7.54 6.07 -0.52
N GLY A 394 6.60 6.10 -1.45
CA GLY A 394 5.24 5.62 -1.25
C GLY A 394 5.10 4.15 -1.65
N VAL A 395 4.09 3.49 -1.11
CA VAL A 395 3.68 2.16 -1.56
C VAL A 395 2.24 2.19 -2.06
N VAL A 396 1.98 1.40 -3.09
CA VAL A 396 0.65 1.13 -3.63
C VAL A 396 0.38 -0.36 -3.56
N PHE A 397 -0.87 -0.75 -3.32
CA PHE A 397 -1.25 -2.15 -3.41
C PHE A 397 -1.81 -2.40 -4.81
N LYS A 398 -1.16 -3.30 -5.55
CA LYS A 398 -1.46 -3.59 -6.96
C LYS A 398 -1.19 -5.06 -7.24
N ASN A 399 -2.02 -5.68 -8.08
CA ASN A 399 -1.92 -7.09 -8.43
C ASN A 399 -1.98 -8.04 -7.22
N GLY A 400 -2.58 -7.62 -6.10
CA GLY A 400 -2.70 -8.48 -4.91
C GLY A 400 -1.50 -8.42 -3.95
N TYR A 401 -0.51 -7.54 -4.19
CA TYR A 401 0.62 -7.35 -3.28
C TYR A 401 1.08 -5.87 -3.25
N THR A 402 1.92 -5.54 -2.27
CA THR A 402 2.47 -4.19 -2.11
C THR A 402 3.61 -3.93 -3.09
N GLN A 403 3.54 -2.81 -3.81
CA GLN A 403 4.52 -2.34 -4.77
C GLN A 403 4.96 -0.92 -4.41
N LEU A 404 6.17 -0.52 -4.82
CA LEU A 404 6.59 0.88 -4.72
C LEU A 404 5.75 1.74 -5.66
N GLN A 405 5.37 2.93 -5.19
CA GLN A 405 4.71 3.93 -6.01
C GLN A 405 5.70 4.52 -7.02
N ASP A 406 5.20 4.93 -8.17
CA ASP A 406 5.98 5.70 -9.13
C ASP A 406 6.43 7.05 -8.53
N ILE A 407 7.69 7.41 -8.78
CA ILE A 407 8.34 8.63 -8.31
C ILE A 407 9.01 9.32 -9.49
N TYR A 408 8.75 10.61 -9.60
CA TYR A 408 9.36 11.52 -10.58
C TYR A 408 9.93 12.72 -9.80
N SER A 409 11.24 12.70 -9.56
CA SER A 409 11.97 13.84 -8.99
C SER A 409 13.21 14.14 -9.84
N ASP A 410 13.84 15.29 -9.61
CA ASP A 410 15.01 15.73 -10.39
C ASP A 410 16.18 14.72 -10.34
N ASP A 411 16.32 13.96 -9.25
CA ASP A 411 17.42 13.02 -9.01
C ASP A 411 17.00 11.55 -8.97
N VAL A 412 15.69 11.24 -8.90
CA VAL A 412 15.16 9.88 -8.76
C VAL A 412 13.97 9.65 -9.68
N THR A 413 14.14 8.69 -10.59
CA THR A 413 13.07 8.15 -11.43
C THR A 413 12.80 6.72 -11.04
N PHE A 414 11.60 6.44 -10.53
CA PHE A 414 11.12 5.08 -10.33
C PHE A 414 9.75 4.96 -10.99
N ARG A 415 9.61 4.12 -12.00
CA ARG A 415 8.35 3.97 -12.73
C ARG A 415 8.15 2.55 -13.23
N PHE A 416 6.90 2.11 -13.32
CA PHE A 416 6.56 0.76 -13.77
C PHE A 416 7.26 -0.35 -12.96
N GLY A 417 7.52 -0.09 -11.67
CA GLY A 417 8.23 -1.01 -10.78
C GLY A 417 9.74 -1.08 -11.03
N GLU A 418 10.33 -0.10 -11.71
CA GLU A 418 11.74 -0.09 -12.10
C GLU A 418 12.44 1.22 -11.78
N ARG A 419 13.71 1.11 -11.36
CA ARG A 419 14.59 2.25 -11.08
C ARG A 419 15.33 2.71 -12.33
N CYS A 420 15.25 4.00 -12.64
CA CYS A 420 15.87 4.65 -13.80
C CYS A 420 15.70 3.83 -15.10
N PRO A 421 14.46 3.45 -15.48
CA PRO A 421 14.24 2.60 -16.65
C PRO A 421 14.54 3.36 -17.95
N ASP A 422 15.29 2.69 -18.83
CA ASP A 422 15.69 3.17 -20.16
C ASP A 422 14.84 2.55 -21.27
N ASP A 423 15.00 3.09 -22.47
CA ASP A 423 14.54 2.42 -23.69
C ASP A 423 15.22 1.05 -23.85
N VAL A 424 14.43 0.07 -24.26
CA VAL A 424 14.89 -1.32 -24.43
C VAL A 424 15.20 -1.56 -25.89
N ASP A 425 16.42 -2.04 -26.17
CA ASP A 425 16.71 -2.62 -27.48
C ASP A 425 16.13 -4.04 -27.53
N HIS A 426 15.06 -4.22 -28.31
CA HIS A 426 14.34 -5.48 -28.41
C HIS A 426 15.19 -6.62 -29.02
N GLU A 427 16.29 -6.30 -29.71
CA GLU A 427 17.22 -7.29 -30.26
C GLU A 427 18.20 -7.83 -29.21
N LEU A 428 18.38 -7.10 -28.10
CA LEU A 428 19.28 -7.52 -27.02
C LEU A 428 18.56 -8.39 -25.98
N ASN A 429 19.33 -9.25 -25.31
CA ASN A 429 18.87 -9.91 -24.09
C ASN A 429 18.81 -8.90 -22.94
N THR A 430 18.24 -9.31 -21.82
CA THR A 430 18.03 -8.42 -20.66
C THR A 430 18.58 -9.03 -19.38
N MET A 431 19.36 -8.23 -18.65
CA MET A 431 19.68 -8.47 -17.25
C MET A 431 18.61 -7.81 -16.38
N TYR A 432 17.89 -8.63 -15.64
CA TYR A 432 16.96 -8.19 -14.62
C TYR A 432 17.62 -8.27 -13.25
N LEU A 433 17.56 -7.18 -12.50
CA LEU A 433 18.03 -7.09 -11.13
C LEU A 433 16.83 -7.01 -10.20
N PHE A 434 16.63 -7.99 -9.33
CA PHE A 434 15.57 -8.05 -8.35
C PHE A 434 16.14 -8.01 -6.94
N GLY A 435 15.60 -7.14 -6.09
CA GLY A 435 16.13 -6.97 -4.75
C GLY A 435 15.47 -5.85 -3.96
N PRO A 436 15.93 -5.63 -2.72
CA PRO A 436 15.34 -4.69 -1.77
C PRO A 436 15.79 -3.25 -2.05
N CYS A 437 15.95 -2.47 -0.98
CA CYS A 437 16.34 -1.06 -0.97
C CYS A 437 17.59 -0.71 -1.74
N ILE A 438 18.51 -1.65 -1.91
CA ILE A 438 19.71 -1.43 -2.73
C ILE A 438 19.42 -1.43 -4.24
N VAL A 439 18.41 -2.19 -4.68
CA VAL A 439 18.03 -2.28 -6.11
C VAL A 439 17.16 -1.10 -6.51
N TRP A 440 16.17 -0.72 -5.69
CA TRP A 440 15.44 0.52 -5.94
C TRP A 440 16.25 1.77 -5.58
N GLY A 441 17.35 1.64 -4.84
CA GLY A 441 18.32 2.70 -4.58
C GLY A 441 17.82 3.79 -3.64
N GLY A 442 17.31 3.43 -2.45
CA GLY A 442 16.62 4.34 -1.54
C GLY A 442 17.38 5.61 -1.13
N TYR A 443 18.71 5.63 -1.29
CA TYR A 443 19.61 6.70 -0.80
C TYR A 443 20.63 7.20 -1.83
N VAL A 444 20.39 6.92 -3.11
CA VAL A 444 21.29 7.31 -4.20
C VAL A 444 20.50 7.96 -5.33
N SER A 445 21.16 8.85 -6.07
CA SER A 445 20.59 9.41 -7.31
C SER A 445 20.54 8.36 -8.42
N ASP A 446 19.82 8.65 -9.50
CA ASP A 446 19.69 7.74 -10.65
C ASP A 446 21.05 7.31 -11.22
N HIS A 447 22.00 8.26 -11.33
CA HIS A 447 23.34 8.01 -11.86
C HIS A 447 24.27 7.20 -10.93
N GLU A 448 23.82 6.95 -9.70
CA GLU A 448 24.54 6.20 -8.67
C GLU A 448 23.82 4.88 -8.33
N SER A 449 22.63 4.65 -8.90
CA SER A 449 21.90 3.39 -8.70
C SER A 449 22.65 2.20 -9.32
N ILE A 450 22.54 1.02 -8.69
CA ILE A 450 23.22 -0.20 -9.18
C ILE A 450 22.82 -0.51 -10.63
N GLY A 451 21.54 -0.36 -10.98
CA GLY A 451 21.05 -0.58 -12.34
C GLY A 451 21.73 0.31 -13.37
N TYR A 452 21.87 1.60 -13.07
CA TYR A 452 22.56 2.55 -13.96
C TYR A 452 24.06 2.24 -14.08
N LEU A 453 24.72 1.95 -12.95
CA LEU A 453 26.16 1.62 -12.93
C LEU A 453 26.46 0.35 -13.74
N LEU A 454 25.62 -0.69 -13.60
CA LEU A 454 25.72 -1.91 -14.41
C LEU A 454 25.48 -1.61 -15.89
N ARG A 455 24.43 -0.85 -16.24
CA ARG A 455 24.15 -0.46 -17.64
C ARG A 455 25.34 0.22 -18.28
N LYS A 456 25.93 1.21 -17.60
CA LYS A 456 27.11 1.94 -18.07
C LYS A 456 28.31 1.02 -18.31
N LYS A 457 28.48 -0.01 -17.47
CA LYS A 457 29.62 -0.93 -17.53
C LYS A 457 29.43 -2.04 -18.58
N ILE A 458 28.20 -2.54 -18.73
CA ILE A 458 27.83 -3.57 -19.71
C ILE A 458 27.80 -2.99 -21.13
N GLY A 459 27.30 -1.76 -21.28
CA GLY A 459 27.20 -1.08 -22.57
C GLY A 459 26.13 -1.66 -23.48
N ASP A 460 26.43 -1.77 -24.77
CA ASP A 460 25.53 -2.22 -25.84
C ASP A 460 25.35 -3.75 -25.92
N LYS A 461 25.90 -4.49 -24.95
CA LYS A 461 25.85 -5.96 -24.96
C LYS A 461 24.51 -6.51 -24.52
N MET A 462 23.79 -5.79 -23.67
CA MET A 462 22.56 -6.27 -23.04
C MET A 462 21.77 -5.12 -22.39
N ASN A 463 20.44 -5.23 -22.35
CA ASN A 463 19.61 -4.34 -21.56
C ASN A 463 19.80 -4.58 -20.04
N VAL A 464 19.56 -3.55 -19.22
CA VAL A 464 19.60 -3.67 -17.74
C VAL A 464 18.36 -3.04 -17.12
N ARG A 465 17.58 -3.85 -16.38
CA ARG A 465 16.31 -3.48 -15.73
C ARG A 465 16.44 -3.69 -14.22
N ALA A 466 16.35 -2.61 -13.44
CA ALA A 466 16.43 -2.67 -11.98
C ALA A 466 15.04 -2.68 -11.35
N CYS A 467 14.55 -3.88 -11.01
CA CYS A 467 13.21 -4.16 -10.49
C CYS A 467 13.24 -4.26 -8.96
N GLY A 468 13.34 -3.12 -8.27
CA GLY A 468 13.43 -3.09 -6.81
C GLY A 468 12.05 -3.13 -6.13
N ASN A 469 11.90 -3.96 -5.10
CA ASN A 469 10.72 -3.97 -4.22
C ASN A 469 11.05 -4.65 -2.88
N GLY A 470 10.16 -4.56 -1.88
CA GLY A 470 10.39 -5.16 -0.56
C GLY A 470 10.65 -6.67 -0.63
N TRP A 471 11.53 -7.18 0.23
CA TRP A 471 11.98 -8.59 0.25
C TRP A 471 10.84 -9.60 0.10
N ASN A 472 9.77 -9.43 0.86
CA ASN A 472 8.62 -10.36 0.90
C ASN A 472 7.76 -10.38 -0.38
N THR A 473 8.07 -9.52 -1.35
CA THR A 473 7.28 -9.36 -2.58
C THR A 473 8.10 -9.55 -3.85
N ILE A 474 9.41 -9.74 -3.74
CA ILE A 474 10.32 -9.87 -4.89
C ILE A 474 9.91 -11.04 -5.79
N HIS A 475 9.51 -12.17 -5.23
CA HIS A 475 9.06 -13.34 -6.01
C HIS A 475 7.83 -13.02 -6.87
N TYR A 476 6.89 -12.20 -6.36
CA TYR A 476 5.78 -11.69 -7.18
C TYR A 476 6.29 -10.79 -8.30
N VAL A 477 7.21 -9.85 -8.01
CA VAL A 477 7.80 -8.96 -9.02
C VAL A 477 8.51 -9.75 -10.13
N ILE A 478 9.21 -10.84 -9.79
CA ILE A 478 9.82 -11.74 -10.80
C ILE A 478 8.72 -12.39 -11.65
N ARG A 479 7.66 -12.90 -11.01
CA ARG A 479 6.54 -13.56 -11.69
C ARG A 479 5.75 -12.63 -12.62
N GLU A 480 5.82 -11.31 -12.42
CA GLU A 480 5.20 -10.30 -13.30
C GLU A 480 5.96 -10.06 -14.62
N LYS A 481 7.17 -10.59 -14.77
CA LYS A 481 8.01 -10.35 -15.94
C LYS A 481 7.91 -11.52 -16.93
N GLU A 482 8.11 -11.19 -18.20
CA GLU A 482 8.37 -12.17 -19.26
C GLU A 482 9.88 -12.29 -19.47
N PHE A 483 10.36 -13.52 -19.61
CA PHE A 483 11.77 -13.81 -19.85
C PHE A 483 11.95 -14.56 -21.17
N LYS A 484 13.14 -14.49 -21.76
CA LYS A 484 13.54 -15.30 -22.92
C LYS A 484 14.90 -15.95 -22.69
N SER A 485 15.19 -16.98 -23.47
CA SER A 485 16.49 -17.64 -23.45
C SER A 485 17.63 -16.63 -23.66
N GLY A 486 18.67 -16.73 -22.84
CA GLY A 486 19.81 -15.81 -22.83
C GLY A 486 19.63 -14.56 -21.97
N ASP A 487 18.46 -14.34 -21.36
CA ASP A 487 18.31 -13.35 -20.28
C ASP A 487 19.09 -13.78 -19.03
N ILE A 488 19.44 -12.79 -18.20
CA ILE A 488 20.09 -12.99 -16.89
C ILE A 488 19.17 -12.45 -15.80
N VAL A 489 18.96 -13.23 -14.76
CA VAL A 489 18.17 -12.86 -13.59
C VAL A 489 19.08 -12.85 -12.37
N ILE A 490 19.29 -11.66 -11.80
CA ILE A 490 20.03 -11.46 -10.57
C ILE A 490 19.03 -11.23 -9.44
N VAL A 491 19.12 -12.01 -8.37
CA VAL A 491 18.22 -11.90 -7.22
C VAL A 491 19.03 -11.75 -5.95
N PHE A 492 18.75 -10.71 -5.17
CA PHE A 492 19.22 -10.66 -3.79
C PHE A 492 18.41 -11.67 -2.98
N ALA A 493 19.11 -12.59 -2.30
CA ALA A 493 18.57 -13.72 -1.56
C ALA A 493 18.49 -13.41 -0.06
N GLY A 494 17.31 -13.50 0.53
CA GLY A 494 17.08 -13.17 1.95
C GLY A 494 17.40 -14.35 2.88
N ASP A 495 16.80 -15.51 2.61
CA ASP A 495 17.05 -16.74 3.38
C ASP A 495 18.06 -17.64 2.68
N ARG A 496 19.33 -17.55 3.08
CA ARG A 496 20.38 -18.44 2.57
C ARG A 496 20.07 -19.94 2.77
N GLN A 497 19.36 -20.32 3.84
CA GLN A 497 19.20 -21.73 4.21
C GLN A 497 18.45 -22.52 3.13
N VAL A 498 17.45 -21.92 2.49
CA VAL A 498 16.68 -22.60 1.44
C VAL A 498 17.48 -22.80 0.16
N TYR A 499 18.36 -21.87 -0.21
CA TYR A 499 19.23 -22.04 -1.38
C TYR A 499 20.33 -23.07 -1.14
N ASP A 500 20.98 -23.04 0.04
CA ASP A 500 21.96 -24.06 0.42
C ASP A 500 21.31 -25.46 0.45
N PHE A 501 20.05 -25.55 0.92
CA PHE A 501 19.25 -26.78 0.90
C PHE A 501 18.95 -27.30 -0.51
N ASN A 502 18.74 -26.40 -1.49
CA ASN A 502 18.52 -26.75 -2.90
C ASN A 502 19.81 -26.82 -3.73
N HIS A 503 20.98 -26.70 -3.10
CA HIS A 503 22.27 -26.66 -3.79
C HIS A 503 22.41 -25.53 -4.83
N ILE A 504 21.71 -24.41 -4.62
CA ILE A 504 21.79 -23.22 -5.47
C ILE A 504 22.93 -22.33 -4.95
N PRO A 505 23.96 -22.02 -5.77
CA PRO A 505 25.09 -21.22 -5.32
C PRO A 505 24.69 -19.75 -5.08
N ILE A 506 25.15 -19.18 -3.96
CA ILE A 506 24.97 -17.77 -3.61
C ILE A 506 26.32 -17.05 -3.61
N SER A 507 26.39 -15.95 -4.34
CA SER A 507 27.57 -15.09 -4.45
C SER A 507 27.69 -14.15 -3.25
N ASN A 508 28.83 -14.24 -2.55
CA ASN A 508 29.14 -13.38 -1.41
C ASN A 508 29.51 -11.96 -1.84
N ILE A 509 28.92 -10.95 -1.21
CA ILE A 509 29.22 -9.53 -1.42
C ILE A 509 30.00 -8.88 -0.26
N MET A 510 30.26 -9.59 0.84
CA MET A 510 31.03 -9.04 1.97
C MET A 510 32.41 -8.54 1.58
N ASP A 511 33.06 -9.21 0.64
CA ASP A 511 34.41 -8.83 0.24
C ASP A 511 34.38 -7.50 -0.54
N ALA A 512 33.35 -7.26 -1.35
CA ALA A 512 33.13 -5.98 -2.00
C ALA A 512 32.88 -4.86 -0.99
N LEU A 513 32.14 -5.12 0.10
CA LEU A 513 31.92 -4.15 1.17
C LEU A 513 33.20 -3.80 1.93
N ARG A 514 34.07 -4.79 2.19
CA ARG A 514 35.34 -4.59 2.89
C ARG A 514 36.36 -3.77 2.10
N GLU A 515 36.23 -3.77 0.78
CA GLU A 515 37.10 -3.00 -0.11
C GLU A 515 36.74 -1.50 -0.14
N VAL A 516 35.56 -1.12 0.37
CA VAL A 516 35.14 0.29 0.47
C VAL A 516 35.91 0.96 1.62
N PRO A 517 36.73 2.00 1.34
CA PRO A 517 37.44 2.74 2.38
C PRO A 517 36.46 3.41 3.34
N ASP A 518 36.77 3.39 4.64
CA ASP A 518 35.98 4.03 5.70
C ASP A 518 34.47 3.74 5.64
N ILE A 519 34.10 2.49 5.29
CA ILE A 519 32.72 1.98 5.07
C ILE A 519 31.67 2.47 6.09
N LYS A 520 32.05 2.71 7.34
CA LYS A 520 31.17 3.26 8.39
C LYS A 520 30.53 4.61 8.06
N TYR A 521 31.08 5.40 7.13
CA TYR A 521 30.50 6.66 6.67
C TYR A 521 29.56 6.49 5.48
N HIS A 522 29.61 5.33 4.82
CA HIS A 522 28.89 5.01 3.60
C HIS A 522 27.65 4.12 3.84
N ILE A 523 27.41 3.73 5.09
CA ILE A 523 26.25 2.97 5.56
C ILE A 523 25.50 3.79 6.60
N ARG A 524 24.17 3.92 6.43
CA ARG A 524 23.27 4.60 7.37
C ARG A 524 23.01 3.73 8.60
N ASP A 525 22.41 2.57 8.37
CA ASP A 525 21.92 1.65 9.40
C ASP A 525 22.04 0.17 8.97
N LEU A 526 21.86 -0.11 7.68
CA LEU A 526 21.99 -1.45 7.08
C LEU A 526 22.95 -1.42 5.87
N PRO A 527 23.63 -2.53 5.51
CA PRO A 527 24.52 -2.58 4.34
C PRO A 527 23.88 -2.12 3.02
N TYR A 528 22.56 -2.25 2.90
CA TYR A 528 21.78 -1.83 1.73
C TYR A 528 21.28 -0.39 1.79
N HIS A 529 21.31 0.22 2.98
CA HIS A 529 21.02 1.64 3.20
C HIS A 529 22.33 2.40 3.10
N CYS A 530 22.81 2.50 1.86
CA CYS A 530 24.18 2.89 1.55
C CYS A 530 24.23 3.93 0.43
N ASP A 531 25.39 4.54 0.25
CA ASP A 531 25.61 5.58 -0.74
C ASP A 531 26.21 5.06 -2.06
N ALA A 532 26.67 6.01 -2.88
CA ALA A 532 27.25 5.77 -4.20
C ALA A 532 28.52 4.90 -4.22
N ASP A 533 29.31 4.90 -3.13
CA ASP A 533 30.57 4.16 -3.10
C ASP A 533 30.33 2.67 -2.86
N VAL A 534 29.39 2.35 -1.96
CA VAL A 534 28.98 0.97 -1.70
C VAL A 534 28.22 0.38 -2.88
N THR A 535 27.27 1.12 -3.46
CA THR A 535 26.54 0.68 -4.65
C THR A 535 27.47 0.39 -5.82
N ARG A 536 28.55 1.18 -6.00
CA ARG A 536 29.58 0.92 -7.01
C ARG A 536 30.37 -0.36 -6.75
N ALA A 537 30.78 -0.60 -5.51
CA ALA A 537 31.49 -1.84 -5.15
C ALA A 537 30.61 -3.08 -5.42
N ILE A 538 29.33 -3.01 -5.10
CA ILE A 538 28.39 -4.12 -5.34
C ILE A 538 28.11 -4.31 -6.84
N ALA A 539 27.92 -3.22 -7.60
CA ALA A 539 27.77 -3.30 -9.05
C ALA A 539 29.02 -3.91 -9.72
N GLU A 540 30.23 -3.57 -9.25
CA GLU A 540 31.48 -4.17 -9.73
C GLU A 540 31.53 -5.67 -9.47
N LYS A 541 31.14 -6.08 -8.26
CA LYS A 541 31.10 -7.50 -7.89
C LYS A 541 30.12 -8.28 -8.74
N ILE A 542 28.91 -7.75 -8.94
CA ILE A 542 27.88 -8.36 -9.80
C ILE A 542 28.40 -8.50 -11.23
N PHE A 543 28.98 -7.44 -11.79
CA PHE A 543 29.55 -7.47 -13.14
C PHE A 543 30.65 -8.53 -13.26
N SER A 544 31.56 -8.58 -12.29
CA SER A 544 32.69 -9.53 -12.30
C SER A 544 32.20 -10.97 -12.26
N VAL A 545 31.22 -11.28 -11.41
CA VAL A 545 30.59 -12.62 -11.34
C VAL A 545 29.99 -12.99 -12.70
N CYS A 546 29.23 -12.09 -13.34
CA CYS A 546 28.64 -12.35 -14.66
C CYS A 546 29.71 -12.51 -15.76
N ALA A 547 30.78 -11.73 -15.70
CA ALA A 547 31.86 -11.76 -16.69
C ALA A 547 32.72 -13.02 -16.59
N GLU A 548 33.02 -13.47 -15.37
CA GLU A 548 33.76 -14.71 -15.08
C GLU A 548 32.99 -15.95 -15.59
N GLU A 549 31.67 -15.94 -15.48
CA GLU A 549 30.78 -16.98 -16.02
C GLU A 549 30.54 -16.85 -17.54
N GLY A 550 31.09 -15.82 -18.19
CA GLY A 550 31.01 -15.63 -19.64
C GLY A 550 29.66 -15.12 -20.16
N TYR A 551 28.78 -14.62 -19.29
CA TYR A 551 27.39 -14.28 -19.67
C TYR A 551 27.23 -13.06 -20.59
N PHE A 552 28.30 -12.32 -20.85
CA PHE A 552 28.30 -11.20 -21.80
C PHE A 552 28.82 -11.57 -23.19
N GLN A 553 29.08 -12.86 -23.45
CA GLN A 553 29.50 -13.37 -24.74
C GLN A 553 28.27 -13.65 -25.62
N LYS A 554 28.39 -13.50 -26.94
CA LYS A 554 27.28 -13.81 -27.86
C LYS A 554 27.13 -15.32 -27.97
N ASP A 555 25.97 -15.85 -27.59
CA ASP A 555 25.62 -17.25 -27.82
C ASP A 555 25.21 -17.45 -29.30
N ASP A 556 25.86 -18.40 -29.97
CA ASP A 556 25.56 -18.80 -31.36
C ASP A 556 24.21 -19.56 -31.49
N ASP A 557 23.60 -19.97 -30.38
CA ASP A 557 22.41 -20.86 -30.34
C ASP A 557 21.09 -20.14 -29.97
N SER A 558 21.06 -18.80 -30.05
CA SER A 558 19.94 -17.91 -29.63
C SER A 558 18.65 -17.99 -30.49
N THR A 559 18.37 -19.12 -31.14
CA THR A 559 17.22 -19.26 -32.07
C THR A 559 15.88 -19.55 -31.40
N SER A 560 15.85 -19.71 -30.07
CA SER A 560 14.63 -19.96 -29.31
C SER A 560 13.93 -18.65 -28.90
N ASN A 561 12.96 -18.21 -29.71
CA ASN A 561 12.04 -17.10 -29.38
C ASN A 561 10.96 -17.48 -28.33
N ASN A 562 11.10 -18.61 -27.64
CA ASN A 562 10.15 -19.02 -26.62
C ASN A 562 10.27 -18.10 -25.40
N ARG A 563 9.19 -17.38 -25.10
CA ARG A 563 9.06 -16.57 -23.89
C ARG A 563 8.51 -17.41 -22.75
N ILE A 564 8.97 -17.13 -21.54
CA ILE A 564 8.46 -17.70 -20.31
C ILE A 564 7.70 -16.62 -19.55
N SER A 565 6.50 -16.96 -19.11
CA SER A 565 5.71 -16.17 -18.17
C SER A 565 5.30 -17.05 -17.00
N PHE A 566 4.90 -16.42 -15.90
CA PHE A 566 4.37 -17.13 -14.73
C PHE A 566 2.87 -16.90 -14.59
N GLY A 567 2.18 -17.81 -13.92
CA GLY A 567 0.77 -17.65 -13.55
C GLY A 567 -0.21 -17.42 -14.70
N ILE A 568 -1.33 -16.78 -14.38
CA ILE A 568 -2.48 -16.57 -15.25
C ILE A 568 -2.96 -15.10 -15.16
N HIS A 569 -2.04 -14.16 -15.37
CA HIS A 569 -2.29 -12.71 -15.18
C HIS A 569 -3.51 -12.15 -15.92
N ARG A 570 -3.90 -12.74 -17.06
CA ARG A 570 -5.10 -12.37 -17.83
C ARG A 570 -6.42 -12.48 -17.05
N MET A 571 -6.44 -13.25 -15.96
CA MET A 571 -7.62 -13.48 -15.13
C MET A 571 -7.74 -12.47 -13.97
N ARG A 572 -6.83 -11.49 -13.87
CA ARG A 572 -6.84 -10.48 -12.80
C ARG A 572 -8.08 -9.61 -12.85
N GLN A 573 -8.54 -9.23 -11.67
CA GLN A 573 -9.60 -8.25 -11.48
C GLN A 573 -8.98 -6.88 -11.22
N ILE A 574 -9.70 -5.84 -11.63
CA ILE A 574 -9.32 -4.48 -11.25
C ILE A 574 -9.56 -4.32 -9.75
N GLU A 575 -8.49 -4.00 -9.06
CA GLU A 575 -8.52 -3.69 -7.66
C GLU A 575 -9.23 -2.35 -7.43
N VAL A 576 -10.28 -2.37 -6.60
CA VAL A 576 -11.10 -1.19 -6.33
C VAL A 576 -10.75 -0.64 -4.95
N PRO A 577 -10.08 0.52 -4.85
CA PRO A 577 -9.79 1.16 -3.57
C PRO A 577 -11.05 1.37 -2.74
N SER A 578 -10.96 1.19 -1.42
CA SER A 578 -12.11 1.34 -0.52
C SER A 578 -12.72 2.75 -0.59
N GLY A 579 -11.90 3.79 -0.77
CA GLY A 579 -12.37 5.15 -0.99
C GLY A 579 -13.16 5.31 -2.30
N LEU A 580 -12.77 4.60 -3.36
CA LEU A 580 -13.52 4.61 -4.63
C LEU A 580 -14.88 3.95 -4.46
N LYS A 581 -14.96 2.83 -3.71
CA LYS A 581 -16.25 2.19 -3.38
C LYS A 581 -17.18 3.15 -2.62
N GLN A 582 -16.65 3.89 -1.64
CA GLN A 582 -17.42 4.88 -0.87
C GLN A 582 -17.87 6.06 -1.74
N TRP A 583 -16.98 6.57 -2.60
CA TRP A 583 -17.32 7.63 -3.53
C TRP A 583 -18.43 7.18 -4.48
N LEU A 584 -18.33 5.99 -5.08
CA LEU A 584 -19.38 5.43 -5.95
C LEU A 584 -20.74 5.38 -5.26
N GLN A 585 -20.79 4.95 -3.99
CA GLN A 585 -22.03 4.98 -3.19
C GLN A 585 -22.55 6.40 -2.98
N SER A 586 -21.67 7.38 -2.77
CA SER A 586 -22.06 8.78 -2.56
C SER A 586 -22.63 9.48 -3.80
N VAL A 587 -22.34 8.95 -5.00
CA VAL A 587 -22.81 9.50 -6.29
C VAL A 587 -23.76 8.54 -7.03
N GLU A 588 -24.21 7.47 -6.38
CA GLU A 588 -25.11 6.47 -6.98
C GLU A 588 -26.43 7.09 -7.45
N ASP A 589 -26.93 8.10 -6.71
CA ASP A 589 -28.14 8.86 -7.05
C ASP A 589 -28.01 9.67 -8.35
N LYS A 590 -26.79 9.88 -8.85
CA LYS A 590 -26.51 10.57 -10.11
C LYS A 590 -26.60 9.68 -11.33
N ARG A 591 -26.63 8.35 -11.15
CA ARG A 591 -26.76 7.41 -12.26
C ARG A 591 -28.14 7.55 -12.91
N VAL A 592 -28.15 7.74 -14.21
CA VAL A 592 -29.37 7.75 -15.03
C VAL A 592 -29.64 6.34 -15.52
N PHE A 593 -30.73 5.75 -15.05
CA PHE A 593 -31.23 4.46 -15.52
C PHE A 593 -31.87 4.62 -16.92
N ASP A 594 -31.79 3.58 -17.76
CA ASP A 594 -32.39 3.48 -19.11
C ASP A 594 -31.73 4.29 -20.25
N ALA A 595 -30.56 4.91 -20.04
CA ALA A 595 -29.77 5.48 -21.14
C ALA A 595 -29.19 4.34 -22.01
N LYS A 596 -29.41 4.38 -23.33
CA LYS A 596 -28.85 3.38 -24.26
C LYS A 596 -27.39 3.67 -24.59
N LYS A 597 -27.03 4.94 -24.58
CA LYS A 597 -25.67 5.42 -24.81
C LYS A 597 -25.34 6.51 -23.81
N SER A 598 -24.48 6.20 -22.85
CA SER A 598 -23.93 7.20 -21.93
C SER A 598 -22.46 7.50 -22.27
N GLY A 599 -22.09 8.76 -22.08
CA GLY A 599 -20.73 9.23 -22.27
C GLY A 599 -20.22 9.99 -21.08
N ALA A 600 -18.91 10.23 -21.04
CA ALA A 600 -18.27 11.00 -19.99
C ALA A 600 -17.25 12.00 -20.51
N ILE A 601 -17.13 13.12 -19.81
CA ILE A 601 -15.96 14.02 -19.88
C ILE A 601 -15.40 14.19 -18.47
N VAL A 602 -14.08 14.23 -18.35
CA VAL A 602 -13.40 14.68 -17.14
C VAL A 602 -12.79 16.05 -17.41
N MET A 603 -13.04 17.03 -16.55
CA MET A 603 -12.55 18.40 -16.75
C MET A 603 -12.20 19.12 -15.45
N ASN A 604 -11.11 19.90 -15.47
CA ASN A 604 -10.69 20.72 -14.33
C ASN A 604 -11.48 22.05 -14.25
N CYS A 605 -11.75 22.71 -15.39
CA CYS A 605 -12.55 23.95 -15.45
C CYS A 605 -12.03 25.09 -14.55
N ASN A 606 -10.78 25.49 -14.76
CA ASN A 606 -10.06 26.47 -13.94
C ASN A 606 -9.81 27.81 -14.68
N PRO A 607 -10.83 28.61 -15.07
CA PRO A 607 -12.27 28.47 -14.79
C PRO A 607 -13.05 27.77 -15.92
N PHE A 608 -14.37 27.64 -15.80
CA PHE A 608 -15.26 27.21 -16.89
C PHE A 608 -15.25 28.24 -18.03
N THR A 609 -15.13 27.79 -19.29
CA THR A 609 -14.94 28.66 -20.47
C THR A 609 -15.91 28.26 -21.58
N ARG A 610 -16.03 29.10 -22.61
CA ARG A 610 -16.74 28.76 -23.85
C ARG A 610 -16.13 27.56 -24.58
N GLY A 611 -14.84 27.29 -24.38
CA GLY A 611 -14.17 26.08 -24.89
C GLY A 611 -14.71 24.81 -24.20
N HIS A 612 -14.79 24.82 -22.87
CA HIS A 612 -15.40 23.72 -22.11
C HIS A 612 -16.87 23.51 -22.50
N ARG A 613 -17.64 24.61 -22.62
CA ARG A 613 -19.04 24.56 -23.07
C ARG A 613 -19.19 23.89 -24.43
N TYR A 614 -18.34 24.23 -25.38
CA TYR A 614 -18.38 23.63 -26.71
C TYR A 614 -18.09 22.12 -26.68
N LEU A 615 -17.05 21.69 -25.95
CA LEU A 615 -16.74 20.27 -25.78
C LEU A 615 -17.94 19.50 -25.22
N ILE A 616 -18.62 20.07 -24.23
CA ILE A 616 -19.82 19.49 -23.61
C ILE A 616 -20.97 19.42 -24.61
N GLU A 617 -21.25 20.50 -25.35
CA GLU A 617 -22.34 20.53 -26.34
C GLU A 617 -22.13 19.50 -27.46
N GLU A 618 -20.91 19.41 -28.00
CA GLU A 618 -20.61 18.44 -29.07
C GLU A 618 -20.66 16.99 -28.58
N SER A 619 -20.24 16.75 -27.34
CA SER A 619 -20.30 15.42 -26.73
C SER A 619 -21.72 15.01 -26.37
N ALA A 620 -22.51 15.93 -25.80
CA ALA A 620 -23.89 15.70 -25.38
C ALA A 620 -24.83 15.39 -26.56
N LYS A 621 -24.51 15.83 -27.78
CA LYS A 621 -25.24 15.46 -29.00
C LYS A 621 -25.07 13.99 -29.41
N LYS A 622 -24.02 13.32 -28.93
CA LYS A 622 -23.64 11.97 -29.35
C LYS A 622 -24.09 10.88 -28.39
N VAL A 623 -24.74 11.24 -27.29
CA VAL A 623 -25.11 10.36 -26.18
C VAL A 623 -26.47 10.74 -25.61
N ASP A 624 -27.17 9.78 -25.03
CA ASP A 624 -28.45 9.99 -24.34
C ASP A 624 -28.24 10.70 -22.99
N VAL A 625 -27.12 10.42 -22.33
CA VAL A 625 -26.68 11.11 -21.11
C VAL A 625 -25.17 11.34 -21.16
N LEU A 626 -24.75 12.53 -20.76
CA LEU A 626 -23.35 12.92 -20.65
C LEU A 626 -23.02 13.22 -19.18
N TYR A 627 -22.15 12.41 -18.59
CA TYR A 627 -21.59 12.66 -17.27
C TYR A 627 -20.38 13.60 -17.37
N ILE A 628 -20.34 14.61 -16.52
CA ILE A 628 -19.20 15.52 -16.39
C ILE A 628 -18.59 15.31 -15.01
N PHE A 629 -17.41 14.70 -14.97
CA PHE A 629 -16.62 14.58 -13.75
C PHE A 629 -15.74 15.83 -13.60
N VAL A 630 -15.99 16.59 -12.53
CA VAL A 630 -15.23 17.80 -12.21
C VAL A 630 -14.14 17.45 -11.22
N VAL A 631 -12.87 17.63 -11.63
CA VAL A 631 -11.68 17.28 -10.85
C VAL A 631 -11.72 17.94 -9.47
N GLU A 632 -11.62 17.19 -8.37
CA GLU A 632 -11.76 17.72 -6.99
C GLU A 632 -10.48 18.36 -6.41
N GLU A 633 -9.33 18.15 -7.04
CA GLU A 633 -8.04 18.61 -6.51
C GLU A 633 -7.98 20.14 -6.30
N ASN A 634 -7.64 20.57 -5.08
CA ASN A 634 -7.51 21.97 -4.68
C ASN A 634 -6.11 22.54 -4.95
N LYS A 635 -5.51 22.14 -6.08
CA LYS A 635 -4.21 22.64 -6.59
C LYS A 635 -4.38 23.60 -7.77
N SER A 636 -5.55 24.24 -7.88
CA SER A 636 -5.94 25.13 -8.99
C SER A 636 -6.02 26.60 -8.54
N TYR A 637 -6.19 27.52 -9.50
CA TYR A 637 -6.33 28.96 -9.21
C TYR A 637 -7.68 29.26 -8.55
N PHE A 638 -8.73 28.55 -8.97
CA PHE A 638 -10.05 28.57 -8.33
C PHE A 638 -10.23 27.34 -7.43
N SER A 639 -10.90 27.51 -6.30
CA SER A 639 -11.31 26.41 -5.40
C SER A 639 -12.16 25.39 -6.15
N PHE A 640 -12.17 24.14 -5.70
CA PHE A 640 -13.03 23.12 -6.26
C PHE A 640 -14.51 23.53 -6.22
N GLU A 641 -14.95 24.08 -5.09
CA GLU A 641 -16.31 24.55 -4.85
C GLU A 641 -16.74 25.57 -5.90
N ASP A 642 -15.85 26.51 -6.25
CA ASP A 642 -16.10 27.49 -7.31
C ASP A 642 -16.10 26.86 -8.70
N ARG A 643 -15.16 25.95 -8.98
CA ARG A 643 -15.06 25.29 -10.29
C ARG A 643 -16.30 24.46 -10.59
N ILE A 644 -16.74 23.62 -9.67
CA ILE A 644 -17.96 22.82 -9.86
C ILE A 644 -19.20 23.69 -9.97
N LYS A 645 -19.26 24.81 -9.22
CA LYS A 645 -20.36 25.77 -9.34
C LYS A 645 -20.41 26.44 -10.72
N MET A 646 -19.26 26.87 -11.24
CA MET A 646 -19.16 27.45 -12.58
C MET A 646 -19.53 26.45 -13.67
N VAL A 647 -19.18 25.16 -13.52
CA VAL A 647 -19.61 24.09 -14.43
C VAL A 647 -21.13 23.95 -14.40
N GLN A 648 -21.73 23.84 -13.22
CA GLN A 648 -23.19 23.71 -13.06
C GLN A 648 -23.96 24.88 -13.67
N LEU A 649 -23.50 26.13 -13.44
CA LEU A 649 -24.07 27.31 -14.10
C LEU A 649 -23.94 27.19 -15.62
N GLY A 650 -22.74 26.86 -16.08
CA GLY A 650 -22.39 26.77 -17.49
C GLY A 650 -23.08 25.66 -18.27
N VAL A 651 -23.78 24.71 -17.64
CA VAL A 651 -24.53 23.63 -18.30
C VAL A 651 -26.01 23.55 -17.88
N SER A 652 -26.49 24.53 -17.12
CA SER A 652 -27.82 24.51 -16.50
C SER A 652 -29.00 24.35 -17.47
N ASP A 653 -28.83 24.72 -18.74
CA ASP A 653 -29.81 24.57 -19.82
C ASP A 653 -29.78 23.20 -20.53
N LEU A 654 -28.73 22.40 -20.33
CA LEU A 654 -28.56 21.10 -20.98
C LEU A 654 -29.24 19.98 -20.17
N LYS A 655 -30.32 19.43 -20.73
CA LYS A 655 -31.18 18.45 -20.02
C LYS A 655 -30.57 17.07 -19.85
N ASN A 656 -29.63 16.69 -20.71
CA ASN A 656 -29.01 15.36 -20.72
C ASN A 656 -27.59 15.36 -20.13
N VAL A 657 -27.25 16.37 -19.32
CA VAL A 657 -25.93 16.52 -18.70
C VAL A 657 -26.05 16.36 -17.20
N VAL A 658 -25.18 15.53 -16.61
CA VAL A 658 -25.10 15.31 -15.16
C VAL A 658 -23.70 15.69 -14.68
N VAL A 659 -23.62 16.63 -13.74
CA VAL A 659 -22.34 17.07 -13.17
C VAL A 659 -22.06 16.31 -11.88
N ILE A 660 -20.89 15.67 -11.80
CA ILE A 660 -20.47 14.81 -10.71
C ILE A 660 -19.12 15.29 -10.18
N PRO A 661 -18.94 15.42 -8.86
CA PRO A 661 -17.63 15.67 -8.26
C PRO A 661 -16.76 14.41 -8.43
N SER A 662 -15.54 14.54 -8.96
CA SER A 662 -14.75 13.40 -9.46
C SER A 662 -14.18 12.47 -8.39
N GLY A 663 -14.30 12.84 -7.12
CA GLY A 663 -13.60 12.20 -6.01
C GLY A 663 -12.09 12.29 -6.15
N LYS A 664 -11.42 11.39 -5.44
CA LYS A 664 -9.96 11.26 -5.41
C LYS A 664 -9.42 10.19 -6.36
N TYR A 665 -10.21 9.73 -7.33
CA TYR A 665 -9.85 8.56 -8.15
C TYR A 665 -10.02 8.80 -9.66
N ILE A 666 -10.15 10.07 -10.07
CA ILE A 666 -10.17 10.50 -11.47
C ILE A 666 -9.31 11.75 -11.58
N ILE A 667 -8.17 11.66 -12.28
CA ILE A 667 -7.19 12.75 -12.45
C ILE A 667 -6.88 13.40 -11.09
N SER A 668 -6.54 12.57 -10.11
CA SER A 668 -6.16 13.00 -8.77
C SER A 668 -4.67 12.80 -8.53
N SER A 669 -4.17 13.39 -7.46
CA SER A 669 -2.81 13.10 -6.99
C SER A 669 -2.63 11.66 -6.49
N GLU A 670 -3.70 10.92 -6.23
CA GLU A 670 -3.66 9.51 -5.82
C GLU A 670 -3.55 8.55 -7.02
N THR A 671 -4.19 8.87 -8.15
CA THR A 671 -4.25 7.98 -9.33
C THR A 671 -3.43 8.47 -10.52
N LEU A 672 -3.02 9.73 -10.52
CA LEU A 672 -2.27 10.36 -11.61
C LEU A 672 -1.25 11.40 -11.06
N PRO A 673 -0.17 10.94 -10.40
CA PRO A 673 0.89 11.82 -9.90
C PRO A 673 1.50 12.66 -11.04
N GLY A 674 1.96 13.89 -10.74
CA GLY A 674 2.59 14.78 -11.73
C GLY A 674 1.64 15.54 -12.67
N TYR A 675 0.36 15.14 -12.81
CA TYR A 675 -0.58 15.84 -13.72
C TYR A 675 -0.73 17.34 -13.44
N PHE A 676 -0.64 17.76 -12.17
CA PHE A 676 -0.77 19.16 -11.76
C PHE A 676 0.55 19.95 -11.84
N GLU A 677 1.67 19.29 -12.18
CA GLU A 677 3.01 19.89 -12.25
C GLU A 677 3.39 20.32 -13.67
N LYS A 678 2.48 20.13 -14.63
CA LYS A 678 2.65 20.50 -16.05
C LYS A 678 2.96 21.98 -16.31
N ASP A 679 2.58 22.88 -15.40
CA ASP A 679 2.93 24.31 -15.52
C ASP A 679 4.41 24.58 -15.14
N VAL A 680 5.11 23.59 -14.56
CA VAL A 680 6.50 23.67 -14.07
C VAL A 680 7.45 22.80 -14.90
N ASN A 681 7.02 21.61 -15.34
CA ASN A 681 7.84 20.70 -16.15
C ASN A 681 7.03 20.15 -17.35
N ASN A 682 7.34 20.63 -18.55
CA ASN A 682 6.67 20.21 -19.80
C ASN A 682 7.22 18.88 -20.37
N ASP A 683 8.35 18.39 -19.87
CA ASP A 683 9.00 17.14 -20.30
C ASP A 683 8.63 15.95 -19.40
N LEU A 684 7.64 16.11 -18.51
CA LEU A 684 7.16 15.04 -17.64
C LEU A 684 6.54 13.90 -18.47
N GLU A 685 7.10 12.70 -18.33
CA GLU A 685 6.45 11.47 -18.80
C GLU A 685 5.35 11.05 -17.82
N LEU A 686 4.11 10.96 -18.31
CA LEU A 686 2.92 10.67 -17.51
C LEU A 686 2.55 9.19 -17.65
N ASP A 687 2.41 8.43 -16.56
CA ASP A 687 1.71 7.13 -16.59
C ASP A 687 0.26 7.30 -16.12
N ALA A 688 -0.68 7.08 -17.03
CA ALA A 688 -2.12 7.19 -16.77
C ALA A 688 -2.79 5.83 -16.51
N THR A 689 -2.03 4.74 -16.51
CA THR A 689 -2.58 3.38 -16.50
C THR A 689 -3.53 3.15 -15.33
N GLN A 690 -3.10 3.47 -14.10
CA GLN A 690 -3.93 3.26 -12.91
C GLN A 690 -5.23 4.08 -12.96
N ASP A 691 -5.15 5.36 -13.33
CA ASP A 691 -6.31 6.24 -13.46
C ASP A 691 -7.30 5.71 -14.52
N LEU A 692 -6.77 5.23 -15.65
CA LEU A 692 -7.57 4.74 -16.78
C LEU A 692 -8.14 3.34 -16.55
N ASP A 693 -7.45 2.47 -15.83
CA ASP A 693 -7.95 1.15 -15.43
C ASP A 693 -9.10 1.29 -14.42
N LEU A 694 -8.95 2.16 -13.42
CA LEU A 694 -10.01 2.48 -12.47
C LEU A 694 -11.19 3.15 -13.17
N PHE A 695 -10.92 4.12 -14.05
CA PHE A 695 -11.98 4.77 -14.81
C PHE A 695 -12.72 3.76 -15.70
N GLY A 696 -12.00 3.02 -16.54
CA GLY A 696 -12.59 2.14 -17.55
C GLY A 696 -13.31 0.94 -16.95
N GLY A 697 -12.69 0.21 -16.03
CA GLY A 697 -13.28 -1.03 -15.54
C GLY A 697 -14.12 -0.91 -14.27
N VAL A 698 -14.06 0.23 -13.56
CA VAL A 698 -14.88 0.46 -12.36
C VAL A 698 -15.90 1.57 -12.58
N ILE A 699 -15.42 2.80 -12.85
CA ILE A 699 -16.29 3.99 -12.87
C ILE A 699 -17.21 3.96 -14.09
N ALA A 700 -16.66 3.69 -15.27
CA ALA A 700 -17.43 3.61 -16.50
C ALA A 700 -18.47 2.49 -16.41
N LYS A 701 -18.11 1.34 -15.86
CA LYS A 701 -19.05 0.24 -15.59
C LYS A 701 -20.17 0.63 -14.61
N ALA A 702 -19.87 1.37 -13.55
CA ALA A 702 -20.88 1.80 -12.58
C ALA A 702 -21.92 2.77 -13.15
N PHE A 703 -21.54 3.56 -14.15
CA PHE A 703 -22.40 4.56 -14.83
C PHE A 703 -22.82 4.14 -16.25
N ASP A 704 -22.56 2.89 -16.62
CA ASP A 704 -22.77 2.32 -17.97
C ASP A 704 -22.11 3.11 -19.12
N ILE A 705 -21.05 3.88 -18.83
CA ILE A 705 -20.34 4.74 -19.79
C ILE A 705 -19.68 3.87 -20.85
N ILE A 706 -20.01 4.12 -22.11
CA ILE A 706 -19.42 3.41 -23.26
C ILE A 706 -18.53 4.31 -24.12
N VAL A 707 -18.49 5.61 -23.83
CA VAL A 707 -17.63 6.56 -24.56
C VAL A 707 -17.09 7.64 -23.63
N ARG A 708 -15.79 7.90 -23.70
CA ARG A 708 -15.12 9.01 -23.02
C ARG A 708 -14.68 10.04 -24.05
N PHE A 709 -15.10 11.28 -23.85
CA PHE A 709 -14.73 12.40 -24.71
C PHE A 709 -13.64 13.26 -24.04
N ALA A 710 -12.70 13.74 -24.85
CA ALA A 710 -11.74 14.77 -24.46
C ALA A 710 -11.58 15.79 -25.58
N GLY A 711 -11.11 16.99 -25.25
CA GLY A 711 -10.68 17.95 -26.26
C GLY A 711 -9.30 17.58 -26.82
N ASP A 712 -9.07 17.87 -28.09
CA ASP A 712 -7.74 17.82 -28.69
C ASP A 712 -6.78 18.80 -27.99
N GLU A 713 -5.53 18.41 -27.80
CA GLU A 713 -4.55 19.17 -27.04
C GLU A 713 -3.15 19.16 -27.67
N PRO A 714 -2.95 19.74 -28.86
CA PRO A 714 -1.68 19.64 -29.58
C PRO A 714 -0.49 20.34 -28.89
N GLU A 715 -0.73 21.23 -27.92
CA GLU A 715 0.29 22.09 -27.31
C GLU A 715 0.71 21.69 -25.88
N ASP A 716 -0.11 20.94 -25.12
CA ASP A 716 0.22 20.46 -23.76
C ASP A 716 0.63 18.97 -23.79
N ALA A 717 1.94 18.73 -23.61
CA ALA A 717 2.55 17.41 -23.77
C ALA A 717 1.99 16.35 -22.82
N VAL A 718 1.76 16.72 -21.55
CA VAL A 718 1.21 15.84 -20.52
C VAL A 718 -0.21 15.40 -20.90
N THR A 719 -1.04 16.33 -21.37
CA THR A 719 -2.40 16.03 -21.79
C THR A 719 -2.44 15.22 -23.09
N ARG A 720 -1.51 15.43 -24.03
CA ARG A 720 -1.35 14.56 -25.22
C ARG A 720 -1.03 13.13 -24.84
N GLN A 721 -0.07 12.93 -23.93
CA GLN A 721 0.30 11.60 -23.43
C GLN A 721 -0.91 10.92 -22.78
N TYR A 722 -1.68 11.65 -21.98
CA TYR A 722 -2.92 11.14 -21.38
C TYR A 722 -3.96 10.73 -22.44
N ASN A 723 -4.20 11.56 -23.45
CA ASN A 723 -5.12 11.24 -24.56
C ASN A 723 -4.64 10.00 -25.36
N HIS A 724 -3.33 9.88 -25.59
CA HIS A 724 -2.74 8.73 -26.25
C HIS A 724 -2.97 7.44 -25.46
N GLN A 725 -2.75 7.46 -24.15
CA GLN A 725 -2.98 6.30 -23.28
C GLN A 725 -4.46 5.94 -23.16
N MET A 726 -5.37 6.93 -23.10
CA MET A 726 -6.81 6.70 -23.15
C MET A 726 -7.21 5.89 -24.38
N LYS A 727 -6.63 6.20 -25.55
CA LYS A 727 -6.90 5.50 -26.80
C LYS A 727 -6.47 4.03 -26.78
N GLY A 728 -5.42 3.69 -26.02
CA GLY A 728 -4.93 2.30 -25.90
C GLY A 728 -5.59 1.49 -24.77
N ILE A 729 -5.94 2.13 -23.66
CA ILE A 729 -6.38 1.45 -22.44
C ILE A 729 -7.90 1.30 -22.37
N LEU A 730 -8.65 2.39 -22.58
CA LEU A 730 -10.11 2.40 -22.40
C LEU A 730 -10.87 1.37 -23.27
N PRO A 731 -10.46 1.08 -24.53
CA PRO A 731 -11.13 0.06 -25.33
C PRO A 731 -11.09 -1.35 -24.72
N LYS A 732 -10.08 -1.65 -23.89
CA LYS A 732 -9.99 -2.94 -23.16
C LYS A 732 -11.17 -3.15 -22.20
N TYR A 733 -11.82 -2.06 -21.78
CA TYR A 733 -12.98 -2.06 -20.90
C TYR A 733 -14.30 -1.80 -21.63
N GLY A 734 -14.30 -1.79 -22.97
CA GLY A 734 -15.48 -1.47 -23.77
C GLY A 734 -15.83 0.02 -23.81
N VAL A 735 -14.90 0.90 -23.44
CA VAL A 735 -15.08 2.36 -23.47
C VAL A 735 -14.35 2.93 -24.69
N GLU A 736 -15.10 3.51 -25.62
CA GLU A 736 -14.55 4.22 -26.78
C GLU A 736 -13.91 5.55 -26.34
N PHE A 737 -12.73 5.87 -26.84
CA PHE A 737 -12.15 7.21 -26.67
C PHE A 737 -12.40 8.07 -27.91
N VAL A 738 -13.03 9.23 -27.74
CA VAL A 738 -13.35 10.17 -28.82
C VAL A 738 -12.77 11.55 -28.52
N GLU A 739 -11.83 11.98 -29.36
CA GLU A 739 -11.24 13.32 -29.28
C GLU A 739 -12.06 14.32 -30.09
N ILE A 740 -12.39 15.47 -29.48
CA ILE A 740 -13.18 16.55 -30.07
C ILE A 740 -12.24 17.71 -30.44
N PRO A 741 -12.18 18.13 -31.72
CA PRO A 741 -11.36 19.26 -32.14
C PRO A 741 -11.68 20.54 -31.37
N ARG A 742 -10.66 21.31 -30.99
CA ARG A 742 -10.85 22.55 -30.22
C ARG A 742 -11.61 23.63 -30.99
N LYS A 743 -12.44 24.39 -30.26
CA LYS A 743 -13.10 25.60 -30.78
C LYS A 743 -12.12 26.78 -30.81
N THR A 744 -11.96 27.37 -32.00
CA THR A 744 -11.18 28.59 -32.22
C THR A 744 -12.10 29.81 -32.34
N ILE A 745 -11.63 30.98 -31.88
CA ILE A 745 -12.22 32.28 -32.23
C ILE A 745 -11.12 33.06 -32.97
N GLY A 746 -11.26 33.20 -34.29
CA GLY A 746 -10.18 33.67 -35.15
C GLY A 746 -8.98 32.69 -35.11
N GLU A 747 -7.78 33.21 -34.90
CA GLU A 747 -6.54 32.41 -34.77
C GLU A 747 -6.23 31.98 -33.32
N LYS A 748 -7.06 32.35 -32.32
CA LYS A 748 -6.77 32.07 -30.90
C LYS A 748 -7.67 30.97 -30.34
N VAL A 749 -7.06 30.00 -29.67
CA VAL A 749 -7.74 28.95 -28.89
C VAL A 749 -8.31 29.56 -27.61
N ILE A 750 -9.58 29.28 -27.30
CA ILE A 750 -10.18 29.66 -26.01
C ILE A 750 -9.61 28.74 -24.93
N SER A 751 -8.70 29.25 -24.08
CA SER A 751 -8.11 28.48 -22.98
C SER A 751 -8.38 29.10 -21.61
N ALA A 752 -8.54 28.23 -20.60
CA ALA A 752 -8.69 28.66 -19.21
C ALA A 752 -7.44 29.41 -18.71
N SER A 753 -6.25 29.05 -19.19
CA SER A 753 -5.00 29.75 -18.89
C SER A 753 -5.01 31.20 -19.38
N SER A 754 -5.62 31.47 -20.53
CA SER A 754 -5.80 32.85 -21.02
C SER A 754 -6.72 33.66 -20.10
N VAL A 755 -7.80 33.06 -19.59
CA VAL A 755 -8.68 33.72 -18.61
C VAL A 755 -7.90 34.09 -17.35
N ARG A 756 -7.12 33.16 -16.78
CA ARG A 756 -6.29 33.44 -15.60
C ARG A 756 -5.27 34.56 -15.85
N LYS A 757 -4.68 34.63 -17.05
CA LYS A 757 -3.77 35.71 -17.44
C LYS A 757 -4.47 37.08 -17.47
N TYR A 758 -5.65 37.16 -18.08
CA TYR A 758 -6.44 38.40 -18.12
C TYR A 758 -6.96 38.82 -16.73
N MET A 759 -7.35 37.84 -15.90
CA MET A 759 -7.71 38.08 -14.50
C MET A 759 -6.54 38.70 -13.71
N LYS A 760 -5.32 38.18 -13.88
CA LYS A 760 -4.11 38.71 -13.22
C LYS A 760 -3.71 40.11 -13.70
N SER A 761 -4.03 40.46 -14.95
CA SER A 761 -3.72 41.77 -15.55
C SER A 761 -4.85 42.80 -15.41
N GLY A 762 -5.99 42.43 -14.79
CA GLY A 762 -7.15 43.32 -14.62
C GLY A 762 -7.95 43.56 -15.90
N GLU A 763 -7.69 42.81 -16.98
CA GLU A 763 -8.34 42.96 -18.28
C GLU A 763 -9.71 42.25 -18.32
N TYR A 764 -10.62 42.61 -17.42
CA TYR A 764 -11.91 41.92 -17.24
C TYR A 764 -12.80 41.93 -18.49
N GLY A 765 -12.68 42.94 -19.36
CA GLY A 765 -13.37 42.96 -20.65
C GLY A 765 -13.02 41.75 -21.53
N ALA A 766 -11.74 41.36 -21.56
CA ALA A 766 -11.29 40.19 -22.32
C ALA A 766 -11.77 38.87 -21.70
N VAL A 767 -11.91 38.81 -20.37
CA VAL A 767 -12.49 37.65 -19.67
C VAL A 767 -13.93 37.38 -20.15
N ARG A 768 -14.72 38.44 -20.36
CA ARG A 768 -16.12 38.34 -20.79
C ARG A 768 -16.32 37.61 -22.11
N GLU A 769 -15.37 37.78 -23.03
CA GLU A 769 -15.41 37.12 -24.35
C GLU A 769 -15.08 35.63 -24.27
N LEU A 770 -14.36 35.18 -23.24
CA LEU A 770 -13.88 33.80 -23.10
C LEU A 770 -14.82 32.89 -22.29
N VAL A 771 -15.69 33.46 -21.46
CA VAL A 771 -16.61 32.73 -20.58
C VAL A 771 -18.07 33.01 -20.92
N LEU A 772 -18.99 32.24 -20.33
CA LEU A 772 -20.43 32.49 -20.46
C LEU A 772 -20.87 33.67 -19.57
N PRO A 773 -21.95 34.40 -19.91
CA PRO A 773 -22.42 35.53 -19.10
C PRO A 773 -22.63 35.19 -17.62
N GLN A 774 -23.27 34.05 -17.33
CA GLN A 774 -23.52 33.59 -15.96
C GLN A 774 -22.23 33.28 -15.19
N VAL A 775 -21.21 32.76 -15.88
CA VAL A 775 -19.89 32.47 -15.29
C VAL A 775 -19.11 33.77 -15.08
N TYR A 776 -19.23 34.72 -16.01
CA TYR A 776 -18.64 36.06 -15.87
C TYR A 776 -19.22 36.78 -14.64
N ASP A 777 -20.53 36.75 -14.46
CA ASP A 777 -21.19 37.38 -13.32
C ASP A 777 -20.76 36.73 -12.00
N TYR A 778 -20.59 35.40 -11.98
CA TYR A 778 -20.04 34.67 -10.84
C TYR A 778 -18.62 35.11 -10.50
N LEU A 779 -17.72 35.15 -11.49
CA LEU A 779 -16.34 35.60 -11.33
C LEU A 779 -16.27 37.05 -10.86
N LYS A 780 -17.12 37.93 -11.42
CA LYS A 780 -17.20 39.33 -11.02
C LYS A 780 -17.57 39.50 -9.56
N GLY A 781 -18.53 38.73 -9.06
CA GLY A 781 -19.00 38.82 -7.68
C GLY A 781 -17.99 38.33 -6.63
N HIS A 782 -17.07 37.43 -6.99
CA HIS A 782 -16.20 36.74 -6.04
C HIS A 782 -14.71 37.02 -6.22
N TYR A 783 -14.27 37.42 -7.42
CA TYR A 783 -12.85 37.43 -7.78
C TYR A 783 -12.36 38.72 -8.47
N PHE A 784 -13.26 39.63 -8.89
CA PHE A 784 -12.81 40.88 -9.48
C PHE A 784 -12.48 41.86 -8.35
N HIS A 785 -11.27 42.43 -8.39
CA HIS A 785 -10.90 43.50 -7.48
C HIS A 785 -11.62 44.77 -7.97
N VAL A 786 -12.57 45.26 -7.18
CA VAL A 786 -13.24 46.55 -7.42
C VAL A 786 -12.33 47.69 -7.00
#